data_AF-A0A8J2TKC9-F1
#
_entry.id   AF-A0A8J2TKC9-F1
#
_cell.length_a   1.000
_cell.length_b   1.000
_cell.length_c   1.000
_cell.angle_alpha   90.00
_cell.angle_beta   90.00
_cell.angle_gamma   90.00
#
_symmetry.space_group_name_H-M   'P 1'
#
loop_
_entity.id
_entity.type
_entity.pdbx_description
1 polymer ?
#
loop_
_entity_poly.entity_id
_entity_poly.type
_entity_poly.pdbx_seq_one_letter_code
_entity_poly.pdbx_strand_id
1 'polypeptide(L)'
;MLSLIAAISSRIKKQFWLWFLIILFIFNASAIAADRIPLTITLLQERISTPILSDGVATIDLRNLIIDLTDNNSDFREQFYQLLQNQITRSKKPLGLDLSGSQIKGDFLGQRLGLITLLSKAALSTLLTPAEQELLQQDKKFSLVDSEQLSSVIVFRGGLKLLNTKFLGKVDFSKAFFLKPIEASTTYFYSDSIWIDARFGRIADFSRSLFAKEANFNQSRFLATAKFKQVQFKGVSKWVDSCFDNGGSFTQADFTQMADFTNSQWLGEAIFNQTVWRDRTMFTESYFSQGINLKNSTFEKSVVFRASYFDNVIDFQDVKLLDQVDFSNAEFTEQASLNVAGLAFDSDKARILGDAGIIGQVISLPSLEGNQAVLKNLVRNFRTLELISDANQIEYKRELLRVRKLHQKVFVGTLIKMLNFAWFKAFIYWVLLNILLLLSNYGTNSNLVFSTGIIVISYFGLLFWLIDRWRRKYPTPILPSRYDIIWMINSYLTLTLIGLSGIFQSSNHPWLSLGCLLFILFPIPLTLTILLYQQGRFHDLMDVSYLVQDGTLRQLRILIGRLPIIPDYPMFRERYIPILWERRWNWLNYYDFSLNNLLKTGFNDIRLRDEHLPGLVTSLVWYQWTLGILYISLLLWTLSRTIPGLNLLIYLK
;
A
#
# COMPACT_ATOMS: atom_id res chain seq x y z
N MET A 1 32.24 -36.74 23.16
CA MET A 1 31.84 -35.75 22.13
C MET A 1 32.29 -36.17 20.72
N LEU A 2 33.54 -36.63 20.54
CA LEU A 2 34.04 -37.15 19.24
C LEU A 2 33.34 -38.43 18.73
N SER A 3 32.90 -39.33 19.62
CA SER A 3 32.15 -40.54 19.24
C SER A 3 30.73 -40.25 18.75
N LEU A 4 30.10 -39.18 19.25
CA LEU A 4 28.75 -38.76 18.85
C LEU A 4 28.76 -38.15 17.44
N ILE A 5 29.82 -37.41 17.11
CA ILE A 5 30.02 -36.78 15.79
C ILE A 5 30.27 -37.85 14.71
N ALA A 6 31.02 -38.91 15.03
CA ALA A 6 31.23 -40.04 14.11
C ALA A 6 29.94 -40.83 13.83
N ALA A 7 29.10 -41.03 14.85
CA ALA A 7 27.81 -41.72 14.71
C ALA A 7 26.79 -40.89 13.88
N ILE A 8 26.80 -39.57 14.04
CA ILE A 8 25.94 -38.65 13.26
C ILE A 8 26.42 -38.58 11.80
N SER A 9 27.73 -38.52 11.55
CA SER A 9 28.31 -38.57 10.20
C SER A 9 27.99 -39.87 9.46
N SER A 10 28.02 -41.01 10.16
CA SER A 10 27.64 -42.32 9.62
C SER A 10 26.15 -42.40 9.25
N ARG A 11 25.26 -41.88 10.11
CA ARG A 11 23.82 -41.82 9.82
C ARG A 11 23.50 -40.89 8.66
N ILE A 12 24.16 -39.74 8.56
CA ILE A 12 23.97 -38.80 7.44
C ILE A 12 24.51 -39.39 6.14
N LYS A 13 25.64 -40.11 6.14
CA LYS A 13 26.14 -40.83 4.95
C LYS A 13 25.21 -41.96 4.52
N LYS A 14 24.62 -42.71 5.47
CA LYS A 14 23.63 -43.76 5.15
C LYS A 14 22.32 -43.17 4.63
N GLN A 15 21.83 -42.07 5.21
CA GLN A 15 20.66 -41.37 4.69
C GLN A 15 20.95 -40.75 3.32
N PHE A 16 22.13 -40.17 3.10
CA PHE A 16 22.54 -39.66 1.80
C PHE A 16 22.60 -40.79 0.77
N TRP A 17 23.15 -41.96 1.11
CA TRP A 17 23.14 -43.13 0.20
C TRP A 17 21.75 -43.71 -0.02
N LEU A 18 20.87 -43.67 0.98
CA LEU A 18 19.48 -44.10 0.85
C LEU A 18 18.69 -43.13 -0.03
N TRP A 19 18.87 -41.82 0.14
CA TRP A 19 18.31 -40.78 -0.73
C TRP A 19 18.92 -40.83 -2.13
N PHE A 20 20.22 -41.12 -2.26
CA PHE A 20 20.90 -41.32 -3.54
C PHE A 20 20.39 -42.57 -4.27
N LEU A 21 20.14 -43.67 -3.53
CA LEU A 21 19.50 -44.88 -4.06
C LEU A 21 18.03 -44.66 -4.42
N ILE A 22 17.28 -43.88 -3.63
CA ILE A 22 15.91 -43.47 -3.94
C ILE A 22 15.89 -42.54 -5.16
N ILE A 23 16.84 -41.61 -5.28
CA ILE A 23 17.00 -40.76 -6.47
C ILE A 23 17.41 -41.62 -7.67
N LEU A 24 18.29 -42.61 -7.52
CA LEU A 24 18.60 -43.58 -8.57
C LEU A 24 17.38 -44.45 -8.94
N PHE A 25 16.51 -44.79 -7.99
CA PHE A 25 15.27 -45.52 -8.24
C PHE A 25 14.19 -44.65 -8.89
N ILE A 26 14.14 -43.35 -8.57
CA ILE A 26 13.25 -42.36 -9.21
C ILE A 26 13.75 -42.03 -10.63
N PHE A 27 15.06 -42.06 -10.88
CA PHE A 27 15.63 -41.99 -12.23
C PHE A 27 15.52 -43.31 -13.02
N ASN A 28 15.42 -44.46 -12.33
CA ASN A 28 15.13 -45.77 -12.94
C ASN A 28 13.65 -46.12 -13.01
N ALA A 29 12.75 -45.21 -12.64
CA ALA A 29 11.37 -45.25 -13.13
C ALA A 29 11.38 -44.84 -14.61
N SER A 30 12.06 -45.65 -15.42
CA SER A 30 11.78 -45.77 -16.83
C SER A 30 10.28 -45.97 -16.92
N ALA A 31 9.62 -45.00 -17.53
CA ALA A 31 8.28 -45.13 -18.06
C ALA A 31 8.10 -46.58 -18.51
N ILE A 32 7.04 -47.24 -18.01
CA ILE A 32 6.48 -48.43 -18.66
C ILE A 32 6.47 -48.08 -20.15
N ALA A 33 7.39 -48.68 -20.90
CA ALA A 33 7.50 -48.44 -22.32
C ALA A 33 6.21 -49.02 -22.88
N ALA A 34 5.23 -48.15 -23.14
CA ALA A 34 4.09 -48.54 -23.94
C ALA A 34 4.67 -49.18 -25.21
N ASP A 35 4.23 -50.38 -25.56
CA ASP A 35 4.66 -51.05 -26.78
C ASP A 35 4.35 -50.13 -27.96
N ARG A 36 5.38 -49.42 -28.45
CA ARG A 36 5.24 -48.48 -29.56
C ARG A 36 5.27 -49.28 -30.85
N ILE A 37 4.24 -49.09 -31.67
CA ILE A 37 4.12 -49.78 -32.95
C ILE A 37 4.94 -49.00 -34.00
N PRO A 38 5.72 -49.67 -34.87
CA PRO A 38 6.38 -49.00 -35.98
C PRO A 38 5.36 -48.48 -37.00
N LEU A 39 5.54 -47.24 -37.45
CA LEU A 39 4.69 -46.64 -38.48
C LEU A 39 5.02 -47.26 -39.84
N THR A 40 4.09 -48.03 -40.40
CA THR A 40 4.16 -48.51 -41.79
C THR A 40 3.49 -47.51 -42.73
N ILE A 41 3.77 -47.60 -44.03
CA ILE A 41 3.14 -46.73 -45.04
C ILE A 41 1.61 -46.93 -45.09
N THR A 42 1.15 -48.17 -44.92
CA THR A 42 -0.28 -48.53 -44.90
C THR A 42 -0.99 -47.87 -43.72
N LEU A 43 -0.39 -47.96 -42.53
CA LEU A 43 -0.90 -47.30 -41.33
C LEU A 43 -0.88 -45.77 -41.49
N LEU A 44 0.16 -45.20 -42.11
CA LEU A 44 0.21 -43.76 -42.37
C LEU A 44 -0.95 -43.30 -43.27
N GLN A 45 -1.22 -44.03 -44.36
CA GLN A 45 -2.33 -43.74 -45.28
C GLN A 45 -3.70 -43.87 -44.58
N GLU A 46 -3.85 -44.86 -43.70
CA GLU A 46 -5.04 -45.03 -42.87
C GLU A 46 -5.24 -43.81 -41.94
N ARG A 47 -4.20 -43.40 -41.20
CA ARG A 47 -4.26 -42.24 -40.28
C ARG A 47 -4.50 -40.91 -41.01
N ILE A 48 -3.98 -40.80 -42.22
CA ILE A 48 -4.21 -39.64 -43.09
C ILE A 48 -5.67 -39.58 -43.57
N SER A 49 -6.27 -40.72 -43.92
CA SER A 49 -7.64 -40.76 -44.43
C SER A 49 -8.70 -40.62 -43.33
N THR A 50 -8.32 -40.86 -42.07
CA THR A 50 -9.21 -40.82 -40.90
C THR A 50 -8.70 -39.86 -39.80
N PRO A 51 -8.61 -38.54 -40.06
CA PRO A 51 -8.17 -37.58 -39.07
C PRO A 51 -9.14 -37.51 -37.89
N ILE A 52 -8.60 -37.41 -36.67
CA ILE A 52 -9.38 -37.28 -35.44
C ILE A 52 -9.69 -35.81 -35.15
N LEU A 53 -10.77 -35.54 -34.41
CA LEU A 53 -11.03 -34.21 -33.87
C LEU A 53 -10.24 -34.02 -32.57
N SER A 54 -9.24 -33.16 -32.59
CA SER A 54 -8.52 -32.69 -31.39
C SER A 54 -8.75 -31.19 -31.25
N ASP A 55 -9.28 -30.75 -30.10
CA ASP A 55 -9.57 -29.33 -29.80
C ASP A 55 -10.37 -28.61 -30.90
N GLY A 56 -11.31 -29.33 -31.51
CA GLY A 56 -12.17 -28.83 -32.57
C GLY A 56 -11.51 -28.73 -33.96
N VAL A 57 -10.27 -29.20 -34.12
CA VAL A 57 -9.54 -29.20 -35.40
C VAL A 57 -9.22 -30.64 -35.83
N ALA A 58 -9.46 -30.94 -37.11
CA ALA A 58 -9.08 -32.23 -37.69
C ALA A 58 -7.55 -32.41 -37.63
N THR A 59 -7.08 -33.51 -37.07
CA THR A 59 -5.67 -33.75 -36.72
C THR A 59 -5.27 -35.16 -37.13
N ILE A 60 -4.13 -35.29 -37.81
CA ILE A 60 -3.54 -36.60 -38.13
C ILE A 60 -2.96 -37.18 -36.84
N ASP A 61 -3.49 -38.33 -36.41
CA ASP A 61 -3.07 -39.01 -35.19
C ASP A 61 -1.91 -39.98 -35.46
N LEU A 62 -0.69 -39.56 -35.15
CA LEU A 62 0.53 -40.37 -35.18
C LEU A 62 1.12 -40.56 -33.76
N ARG A 63 0.27 -40.68 -32.73
CA ARG A 63 0.69 -40.85 -31.33
C ARG A 63 1.23 -42.24 -31.01
N ASN A 64 2.18 -42.31 -30.08
CA ASN A 64 2.77 -43.54 -29.54
C ASN A 64 3.39 -44.48 -30.59
N LEU A 65 3.94 -43.92 -31.67
CA LEU A 65 4.54 -44.69 -32.77
C LEU A 65 6.07 -44.61 -32.79
N ILE A 66 6.71 -45.57 -33.46
CA ILE A 66 8.10 -45.47 -33.90
C ILE A 66 8.10 -45.03 -35.36
N ILE A 67 8.63 -43.85 -35.64
CA ILE A 67 8.75 -43.28 -36.99
C ILE A 67 10.22 -43.32 -37.36
N ASP A 68 10.58 -44.19 -38.31
CA ASP A 68 11.97 -44.40 -38.71
C ASP A 68 12.30 -43.62 -40.00
N LEU A 69 12.90 -42.43 -39.84
CA LEU A 69 13.33 -41.53 -40.91
C LEU A 69 14.85 -41.58 -41.12
N THR A 70 15.51 -42.65 -40.69
CA THR A 70 16.95 -42.85 -40.91
C THR A 70 17.28 -43.05 -42.39
N ASP A 71 18.53 -42.82 -42.77
CA ASP A 71 18.98 -43.02 -44.17
C ASP A 71 18.82 -44.46 -44.66
N ASN A 72 18.84 -45.44 -43.74
CA ASN A 72 18.57 -46.85 -44.05
C ASN A 72 17.13 -47.10 -44.50
N ASN A 73 16.21 -46.15 -44.27
CA ASN A 73 14.80 -46.25 -44.63
C ASN A 73 14.38 -45.05 -45.51
N SER A 74 15.23 -44.68 -46.47
CA SER A 74 15.04 -43.51 -47.34
C SER A 74 13.71 -43.53 -48.08
N ASP A 75 13.28 -44.68 -48.61
CA ASP A 75 12.05 -44.79 -49.40
C ASP A 75 10.82 -44.47 -48.56
N PHE A 76 10.75 -45.00 -47.33
CA PHE A 76 9.69 -44.66 -46.37
C PHE A 76 9.76 -43.19 -45.98
N ARG A 77 10.95 -42.64 -45.72
CA ARG A 77 11.11 -41.22 -45.37
C ARG A 77 10.58 -40.29 -46.45
N GLU A 78 10.91 -40.55 -47.72
CA GLU A 78 10.42 -39.75 -48.84
C GLU A 78 8.91 -39.83 -48.98
N GLN A 79 8.34 -41.04 -48.88
CA GLN A 79 6.89 -41.23 -48.91
C GLN A 79 6.18 -40.59 -47.71
N PHE A 80 6.77 -40.65 -46.52
CA PHE A 80 6.26 -40.03 -45.30
C PHE A 80 6.08 -38.52 -45.49
N TYR A 81 7.12 -37.83 -45.96
CA TYR A 81 7.05 -36.39 -46.22
C TYR A 81 6.08 -36.07 -47.35
N GLN A 82 6.11 -36.81 -48.46
CA GLN A 82 5.25 -36.56 -49.61
C GLN A 82 3.76 -36.70 -49.25
N LEU A 83 3.38 -37.76 -48.53
CA LEU A 83 1.99 -37.99 -48.14
C LEU A 83 1.48 -36.94 -47.14
N LEU A 84 2.27 -36.62 -46.11
CA LEU A 84 1.89 -35.61 -45.12
C LEU A 84 1.84 -34.22 -45.73
N GLN A 85 2.85 -33.83 -46.51
CA GLN A 85 2.89 -32.51 -47.16
C GLN A 85 1.67 -32.32 -48.05
N ASN A 86 1.32 -33.31 -48.90
CA ASN A 86 0.16 -33.24 -49.77
C ASN A 86 -1.13 -32.94 -49.01
N GLN A 87 -1.31 -33.52 -47.82
CA GLN A 87 -2.53 -33.38 -47.03
C GLN A 87 -2.56 -32.10 -46.20
N ILE A 88 -1.45 -31.76 -45.55
CA ILE A 88 -1.30 -30.53 -44.76
C ILE A 88 -1.43 -29.29 -45.66
N THR A 89 -0.89 -29.38 -46.87
CA THR A 89 -0.86 -28.28 -47.85
C THR A 89 -2.16 -28.13 -48.64
N ARG A 90 -2.68 -29.22 -49.23
CA ARG A 90 -3.78 -29.14 -50.22
C ARG A 90 -5.18 -29.22 -49.60
N SER A 91 -5.29 -29.48 -48.30
CA SER A 91 -6.59 -29.53 -47.64
C SER A 91 -7.25 -28.14 -47.60
N LYS A 92 -8.54 -28.10 -47.95
CA LYS A 92 -9.37 -26.87 -47.83
C LYS A 92 -9.49 -26.41 -46.37
N LYS A 93 -9.44 -27.34 -45.42
CA LYS A 93 -9.49 -27.08 -43.97
C LYS A 93 -8.10 -27.27 -43.34
N PRO A 94 -7.69 -26.43 -42.38
CA PRO A 94 -6.43 -26.63 -41.68
C PRO A 94 -6.41 -27.99 -40.98
N LEU A 95 -5.32 -28.73 -41.16
CA LEU A 95 -5.13 -30.07 -40.62
C LEU A 95 -3.96 -30.05 -39.62
N GLY A 96 -4.19 -30.46 -38.38
CA GLY A 96 -3.17 -30.59 -37.35
C GLY A 96 -2.35 -31.88 -37.48
N LEU A 97 -1.25 -31.96 -36.75
CA LEU A 97 -0.39 -33.14 -36.65
C LEU A 97 -0.09 -33.44 -35.18
N ASP A 98 -0.40 -34.66 -34.74
CA ASP A 98 -0.12 -35.14 -33.39
C ASP A 98 0.90 -36.28 -33.39
N LEU A 99 2.09 -36.00 -32.86
CA LEU A 99 3.21 -36.94 -32.71
C LEU A 99 3.43 -37.32 -31.23
N SER A 100 2.46 -37.06 -30.36
CA SER A 100 2.62 -37.19 -28.91
C SER A 100 2.96 -38.64 -28.50
N GLY A 101 3.94 -38.79 -27.62
CA GLY A 101 4.42 -40.08 -27.13
C GLY A 101 5.27 -40.88 -28.13
N SER A 102 5.43 -40.39 -29.37
CA SER A 102 6.15 -41.08 -30.44
C SER A 102 7.66 -40.93 -30.33
N GLN A 103 8.38 -41.83 -30.99
CA GLN A 103 9.83 -41.81 -31.15
C GLN A 103 10.20 -41.68 -32.62
N ILE A 104 10.93 -40.62 -32.93
CA ILE A 104 11.33 -40.28 -34.29
C ILE A 104 12.82 -40.56 -34.41
N LYS A 105 13.17 -41.55 -35.23
CA LYS A 105 14.56 -41.91 -35.54
C LYS A 105 14.99 -41.19 -36.82
N GLY A 106 16.24 -40.74 -36.88
CA GLY A 106 16.72 -39.91 -37.98
C GLY A 106 16.25 -38.46 -37.88
N ASP A 107 16.61 -37.66 -38.88
CA ASP A 107 16.35 -36.24 -38.90
C ASP A 107 14.89 -35.93 -39.24
N PHE A 108 14.29 -35.01 -38.49
CA PHE A 108 12.95 -34.52 -38.72
C PHE A 108 12.97 -33.13 -39.34
N LEU A 109 12.81 -33.10 -40.66
CA LEU A 109 12.77 -31.90 -41.49
C LEU A 109 11.35 -31.33 -41.56
N GLY A 110 10.98 -30.51 -40.60
CA GLY A 110 9.70 -29.79 -40.60
C GLY A 110 9.50 -28.94 -41.85
N GLN A 111 10.57 -28.38 -42.41
CA GLN A 111 10.54 -27.61 -43.65
C GLN A 111 9.84 -28.33 -44.82
N ARG A 112 9.87 -29.67 -44.84
CA ARG A 112 9.26 -30.50 -45.88
C ARG A 112 7.75 -30.71 -45.71
N LEU A 113 7.17 -30.30 -44.58
CA LEU A 113 5.76 -30.55 -44.25
C LEU A 113 4.84 -29.36 -44.56
N GLY A 114 5.37 -28.15 -44.54
CA GLY A 114 4.57 -26.93 -44.71
C GLY A 114 4.58 -26.36 -46.13
N LEU A 115 3.91 -25.21 -46.26
CA LEU A 115 3.72 -24.49 -47.51
C LEU A 115 4.70 -23.33 -47.67
N ILE A 116 5.58 -23.39 -48.67
CA ILE A 116 6.48 -22.27 -48.98
C ILE A 116 5.65 -21.12 -49.55
N THR A 117 5.65 -19.99 -48.86
CA THR A 117 4.85 -18.81 -49.17
C THR A 117 5.68 -17.55 -48.97
N LEU A 118 5.48 -16.53 -49.81
CA LEU A 118 6.04 -15.20 -49.54
C LEU A 118 5.40 -14.60 -48.28
N LEU A 119 6.20 -14.02 -47.41
CA LEU A 119 5.73 -13.33 -46.21
C LEU A 119 5.15 -11.96 -46.59
N SER A 120 4.03 -11.94 -47.30
CA SER A 120 3.31 -10.73 -47.67
C SER A 120 1.82 -10.88 -47.41
N LYS A 121 1.14 -9.75 -47.16
CA LYS A 121 -0.30 -9.75 -46.91
C LYS A 121 -1.09 -10.34 -48.08
N ALA A 122 -0.65 -10.06 -49.31
CA ALA A 122 -1.26 -10.57 -50.53
C ALA A 122 -1.05 -12.09 -50.71
N ALA A 123 0.16 -12.59 -50.47
CA ALA A 123 0.43 -14.02 -50.62
C ALA A 123 -0.25 -14.85 -49.52
N LEU A 124 -0.19 -14.39 -48.26
CA LEU A 124 -0.84 -15.08 -47.14
C LEU A 124 -2.37 -15.09 -47.28
N SER A 125 -2.99 -14.00 -47.72
CA SER A 125 -4.46 -13.95 -47.86
C SER A 125 -4.97 -15.03 -48.81
N THR A 126 -4.26 -15.34 -49.90
CA THR A 126 -4.68 -16.41 -50.83
C THR A 126 -4.71 -17.81 -50.22
N LEU A 127 -3.94 -18.06 -49.14
CA LEU A 127 -3.85 -19.37 -48.49
C LEU A 127 -4.80 -19.52 -47.30
N LEU A 128 -5.26 -18.40 -46.74
CA LEU A 128 -6.01 -18.35 -45.49
C LEU A 128 -7.51 -18.25 -45.75
N THR A 129 -8.31 -18.91 -44.92
CA THR A 129 -9.76 -18.72 -44.92
C THR A 129 -10.12 -17.30 -44.46
N PRO A 130 -11.29 -16.75 -44.84
CA PRO A 130 -11.72 -15.42 -44.41
C PRO A 130 -11.66 -15.21 -42.89
N ALA A 131 -12.03 -16.22 -42.10
CA ALA A 131 -11.94 -16.18 -40.64
C ALA A 131 -10.48 -16.16 -40.12
N GLU A 132 -9.56 -16.87 -40.80
CA GLU A 132 -8.12 -16.83 -40.47
C GLU A 132 -7.51 -15.47 -40.85
N GLN A 133 -7.94 -14.88 -41.96
CA GLN A 133 -7.53 -13.53 -42.36
C GLN A 133 -8.02 -12.48 -41.37
N GLU A 134 -9.26 -12.57 -40.89
CA GLU A 134 -9.82 -11.65 -39.91
C GLU A 134 -9.08 -11.75 -38.56
N LEU A 135 -8.75 -12.97 -38.12
CA LEU A 135 -7.91 -13.20 -36.94
C LEU A 135 -6.48 -12.64 -37.08
N LEU A 136 -5.92 -12.63 -38.29
CA LEU A 136 -4.61 -12.05 -38.58
C LEU A 136 -4.65 -10.53 -38.76
N GLN A 137 -5.76 -9.98 -39.25
CA GLN A 137 -5.96 -8.53 -39.42
C GLN A 137 -6.31 -7.81 -38.12
N GLN A 138 -7.06 -8.47 -37.21
CA GLN A 138 -7.39 -7.92 -35.89
C GLN A 138 -6.22 -7.96 -34.92
N ASP A 139 -5.26 -8.86 -35.14
CA ASP A 139 -4.06 -8.96 -34.33
C ASP A 139 -3.11 -7.81 -34.70
N LYS A 140 -3.20 -6.68 -33.97
CA LYS A 140 -2.30 -5.53 -34.15
C LYS A 140 -0.81 -5.90 -34.04
N LYS A 141 -0.49 -7.07 -33.47
CA LYS A 141 0.86 -7.65 -33.37
C LYS A 141 1.34 -8.24 -34.71
N PHE A 142 0.41 -8.53 -35.63
CA PHE A 142 0.66 -8.87 -37.02
C PHE A 142 0.82 -7.61 -37.88
N SER A 143 1.80 -6.77 -37.57
CA SER A 143 2.23 -5.75 -38.53
C SER A 143 3.18 -6.43 -39.51
N LEU A 144 2.64 -6.96 -40.61
CA LEU A 144 3.43 -7.23 -41.80
C LEU A 144 3.86 -5.86 -42.33
N VAL A 145 5.01 -5.37 -41.83
CA VAL A 145 5.67 -4.23 -42.45
C VAL A 145 5.90 -4.63 -43.90
N ASP A 146 5.52 -3.77 -44.84
CA ASP A 146 5.91 -3.87 -46.25
C ASP A 146 7.43 -3.66 -46.33
N SER A 147 8.22 -4.59 -45.77
CA SER A 147 9.66 -4.61 -45.94
C SER A 147 9.93 -5.09 -47.35
N GLU A 148 10.66 -4.28 -48.13
CA GLU A 148 11.04 -4.55 -49.52
C GLU A 148 11.81 -5.89 -49.70
N GLN A 149 12.23 -6.55 -48.62
CA GLN A 149 12.76 -7.91 -48.63
C GLN A 149 11.65 -8.97 -48.46
N LEU A 150 11.20 -9.48 -49.60
CA LEU A 150 10.26 -10.61 -49.71
C LEU A 150 10.92 -11.92 -49.25
N SER A 151 10.95 -12.19 -47.94
CA SER A 151 11.39 -13.48 -47.38
C SER A 151 10.29 -14.54 -47.53
N SER A 152 10.68 -15.78 -47.85
CA SER A 152 9.75 -16.92 -47.90
C SER A 152 9.68 -17.61 -46.54
N VAL A 153 8.46 -17.97 -46.13
CA VAL A 153 8.16 -18.72 -44.91
C VAL A 153 7.44 -20.02 -45.22
N ILE A 154 7.55 -20.99 -44.31
CA ILE A 154 6.93 -22.31 -44.42
C ILE A 154 5.70 -22.34 -43.52
N VAL A 155 4.52 -22.14 -44.11
CA VAL A 155 3.27 -21.95 -43.35
C VAL A 155 2.71 -23.28 -42.86
N PHE A 156 2.43 -23.35 -41.57
CA PHE A 156 1.70 -24.43 -40.90
C PHE A 156 0.35 -23.92 -40.41
N ARG A 157 -0.72 -24.42 -41.04
CA ARG A 157 -2.10 -23.98 -40.76
C ARG A 157 -2.74 -24.72 -39.58
N GLY A 158 -2.34 -25.96 -39.33
CA GLY A 158 -2.81 -26.77 -38.20
C GLY A 158 -1.89 -26.69 -36.98
N GLY A 159 -2.41 -27.12 -35.83
CA GLY A 159 -1.61 -27.25 -34.60
C GLY A 159 -0.62 -28.40 -34.68
N LEU A 160 0.50 -28.27 -33.98
CA LEU A 160 1.53 -29.30 -33.90
C LEU A 160 1.67 -29.76 -32.44
N LYS A 161 1.39 -31.04 -32.18
CA LYS A 161 1.49 -31.65 -30.85
C LYS A 161 2.65 -32.62 -30.78
N LEU A 162 3.57 -32.37 -29.86
CA LEU A 162 4.82 -33.11 -29.65
C LEU A 162 4.97 -33.58 -28.19
N LEU A 163 3.85 -33.71 -27.46
CA LEU A 163 3.87 -34.01 -26.02
C LEU A 163 4.57 -35.35 -25.77
N ASN A 164 5.61 -35.38 -24.94
CA ASN A 164 6.39 -36.61 -24.66
C ASN A 164 7.00 -37.27 -25.92
N THR A 165 7.17 -36.53 -27.03
CA THR A 165 7.83 -37.02 -28.24
C THR A 165 9.34 -37.06 -28.03
N LYS A 166 10.01 -38.09 -28.59
CA LYS A 166 11.47 -38.25 -28.55
C LYS A 166 12.04 -38.14 -29.96
N PHE A 167 12.77 -37.08 -30.25
CA PHE A 167 13.53 -36.90 -31.49
C PHE A 167 14.96 -37.37 -31.28
N LEU A 168 15.37 -38.43 -31.97
CA LEU A 168 16.72 -38.98 -31.88
C LEU A 168 17.71 -38.32 -32.85
N GLY A 169 17.22 -37.83 -34.00
CA GLY A 169 18.01 -37.03 -34.94
C GLY A 169 17.74 -35.53 -34.81
N LYS A 170 18.30 -34.77 -35.75
CA LYS A 170 18.17 -33.32 -35.83
C LYS A 170 16.72 -32.91 -36.11
N VAL A 171 16.25 -31.83 -35.54
CA VAL A 171 14.93 -31.24 -35.83
C VAL A 171 15.12 -29.90 -36.51
N ASP A 172 14.45 -29.68 -37.64
CA ASP A 172 14.57 -28.44 -38.40
C ASP A 172 13.21 -27.86 -38.81
N PHE A 173 12.84 -26.76 -38.16
CA PHE A 173 11.69 -25.91 -38.46
C PHE A 173 12.12 -24.49 -38.84
N SER A 174 13.28 -24.35 -39.47
CA SER A 174 13.74 -23.03 -39.93
C SER A 174 12.70 -22.40 -40.88
N LYS A 175 12.45 -21.11 -40.71
CA LYS A 175 11.44 -20.32 -41.45
C LYS A 175 10.00 -20.82 -41.31
N ALA A 176 9.72 -21.73 -40.37
CA ALA A 176 8.37 -22.23 -40.13
C ALA A 176 7.50 -21.13 -39.51
N PHE A 177 6.30 -20.94 -40.05
CA PHE A 177 5.32 -20.02 -39.50
C PHE A 177 4.08 -20.80 -39.05
N PHE A 178 3.93 -20.94 -37.73
CA PHE A 178 2.84 -21.68 -37.10
C PHE A 178 1.67 -20.74 -36.79
N LEU A 179 0.53 -20.97 -37.45
CA LEU A 179 -0.70 -20.19 -37.25
C LEU A 179 -1.52 -20.66 -36.04
N LYS A 180 -1.24 -21.88 -35.57
CA LYS A 180 -1.88 -22.53 -34.43
C LYS A 180 -0.83 -22.87 -33.37
N PRO A 181 -1.25 -23.21 -32.14
CA PRO A 181 -0.31 -23.50 -31.06
C PRO A 181 0.64 -24.66 -31.40
N ILE A 182 1.84 -24.59 -30.82
CA ILE A 182 2.76 -25.74 -30.72
C ILE A 182 2.76 -26.21 -29.28
N GLU A 183 2.44 -27.49 -29.11
CA GLU A 183 2.41 -28.18 -27.82
C GLU A 183 3.59 -29.15 -27.73
N ALA A 184 4.78 -28.64 -27.42
CA ALA A 184 6.03 -29.38 -27.26
C ALA A 184 6.44 -29.52 -25.78
N SER A 185 5.46 -29.58 -24.89
CA SER A 185 5.75 -29.77 -23.47
C SER A 185 6.24 -31.19 -23.20
N THR A 186 7.27 -31.33 -22.39
CA THR A 186 7.91 -32.64 -22.08
C THR A 186 8.48 -33.35 -23.32
N THR A 187 8.85 -32.61 -24.37
CA THR A 187 9.52 -33.16 -25.57
C THR A 187 11.03 -33.33 -25.36
N TYR A 188 11.64 -34.35 -25.97
CA TYR A 188 13.07 -34.63 -25.87
C TYR A 188 13.73 -34.47 -27.25
N PHE A 189 14.61 -33.49 -27.38
CA PHE A 189 15.46 -33.25 -28.54
C PHE A 189 16.88 -33.74 -28.23
N TYR A 190 17.24 -34.95 -28.68
CA TYR A 190 18.54 -35.55 -28.37
C TYR A 190 19.69 -35.04 -29.26
N SER A 191 19.36 -34.45 -30.41
CA SER A 191 20.29 -33.79 -31.33
C SER A 191 19.95 -32.30 -31.45
N ASP A 192 20.58 -31.61 -32.39
CA ASP A 192 20.37 -30.18 -32.64
C ASP A 192 18.90 -29.88 -33.02
N SER A 193 18.37 -28.78 -32.49
CA SER A 193 17.01 -28.32 -32.73
C SER A 193 17.04 -26.91 -33.31
N ILE A 194 16.65 -26.78 -34.58
CA ILE A 194 16.76 -25.56 -35.36
C ILE A 194 15.37 -24.95 -35.60
N TRP A 195 15.22 -23.70 -35.15
CA TRP A 195 14.03 -22.86 -35.21
C TRP A 195 14.38 -21.45 -35.74
N ILE A 196 15.39 -21.37 -36.60
CA ILE A 196 15.90 -20.09 -37.14
C ILE A 196 14.80 -19.41 -37.95
N ASP A 197 14.52 -18.13 -37.69
CA ASP A 197 13.44 -17.36 -38.33
C ASP A 197 12.06 -18.05 -38.23
N ALA A 198 11.86 -18.89 -37.22
CA ALA A 198 10.55 -19.49 -36.95
C ALA A 198 9.61 -18.47 -36.29
N ARG A 199 8.34 -18.51 -36.68
CA ARG A 199 7.30 -17.58 -36.22
C ARG A 199 6.16 -18.33 -35.56
N PHE A 200 5.79 -17.91 -34.35
CA PHE A 200 4.76 -18.53 -33.54
C PHE A 200 3.60 -17.55 -33.39
N GLY A 201 2.54 -17.72 -34.21
CA GLY A 201 1.36 -16.86 -34.20
C GLY A 201 0.44 -17.08 -32.99
N ARG A 202 0.61 -18.20 -32.30
CA ARG A 202 -0.10 -18.57 -31.07
C ARG A 202 0.91 -19.13 -30.06
N ILE A 203 0.41 -19.56 -28.90
CA ILE A 203 1.25 -20.03 -27.80
C ILE A 203 2.19 -21.15 -28.29
N ALA A 204 3.48 -20.99 -28.01
CA ALA A 204 4.50 -22.00 -28.21
C ALA A 204 4.90 -22.53 -26.82
N ASP A 205 4.56 -23.79 -26.53
CA ASP A 205 4.83 -24.41 -25.23
C ASP A 205 5.88 -25.50 -25.34
N PHE A 206 7.08 -25.19 -24.85
CA PHE A 206 8.23 -26.09 -24.71
C PHE A 206 8.50 -26.41 -23.23
N SER A 207 7.53 -26.22 -22.34
CA SER A 207 7.73 -26.42 -20.89
C SER A 207 8.13 -27.86 -20.59
N ARG A 208 9.06 -28.06 -19.65
CA ARG A 208 9.61 -29.37 -19.24
C ARG A 208 10.30 -30.15 -20.37
N SER A 209 10.62 -29.52 -21.49
CA SER A 209 11.37 -30.16 -22.58
C SER A 209 12.88 -30.23 -22.27
N LEU A 210 13.56 -31.12 -22.98
CA LEU A 210 15.01 -31.30 -22.94
C LEU A 210 15.61 -31.00 -24.31
N PHE A 211 16.54 -30.06 -24.38
CA PHE A 211 17.42 -29.83 -25.51
C PHE A 211 18.82 -30.34 -25.15
N ALA A 212 19.16 -31.54 -25.62
CA ALA A 212 20.40 -32.22 -25.23
C ALA A 212 21.64 -31.64 -25.93
N LYS A 213 21.47 -31.05 -27.12
CA LYS A 213 22.50 -30.40 -27.94
C LYS A 213 22.11 -28.96 -28.23
N GLU A 214 22.54 -28.37 -29.35
CA GLU A 214 22.27 -26.97 -29.66
C GLU A 214 20.77 -26.74 -29.87
N ALA A 215 20.22 -25.69 -29.26
CA ALA A 215 18.88 -25.19 -29.52
C ALA A 215 18.99 -23.79 -30.13
N ASN A 216 18.64 -23.67 -31.41
CA ASN A 216 18.85 -22.44 -32.17
C ASN A 216 17.51 -21.80 -32.55
N PHE A 217 17.18 -20.72 -31.86
CA PHE A 217 15.99 -19.88 -32.03
C PHE A 217 16.36 -18.48 -32.56
N ASN A 218 17.50 -18.34 -33.24
CA ASN A 218 17.92 -17.05 -33.81
C ASN A 218 16.85 -16.51 -34.77
N GLN A 219 16.62 -15.20 -34.73
CA GLN A 219 15.65 -14.48 -35.56
C GLN A 219 14.20 -14.98 -35.41
N SER A 220 13.92 -15.83 -34.42
CA SER A 220 12.56 -16.32 -34.18
C SER A 220 11.67 -15.24 -33.58
N ARG A 221 10.37 -15.30 -33.88
CA ARG A 221 9.38 -14.33 -33.39
C ARG A 221 8.20 -15.02 -32.71
N PHE A 222 7.94 -14.65 -31.46
CA PHE A 222 6.84 -15.14 -30.65
C PHE A 222 5.77 -14.04 -30.49
N LEU A 223 4.71 -14.14 -31.28
CA LEU A 223 3.62 -13.14 -31.31
C LEU A 223 2.67 -13.30 -30.11
N ALA A 224 2.52 -14.53 -29.64
CA ALA A 224 1.89 -14.87 -28.37
C ALA A 224 2.95 -15.31 -27.35
N THR A 225 2.53 -15.50 -26.11
CA THR A 225 3.44 -15.85 -25.02
C THR A 225 4.17 -17.17 -25.28
N ALA A 226 5.50 -17.14 -25.19
CA ALA A 226 6.36 -18.31 -25.28
C ALA A 226 6.56 -18.95 -23.90
N LYS A 227 6.41 -20.28 -23.79
CA LYS A 227 6.54 -21.00 -22.52
C LYS A 227 7.69 -21.99 -22.58
N PHE A 228 8.69 -21.76 -21.74
CA PHE A 228 9.90 -22.54 -21.55
C PHE A 228 10.07 -22.88 -20.06
N LYS A 229 8.97 -23.12 -19.34
CA LYS A 229 9.03 -23.38 -17.89
C LYS A 229 9.69 -24.71 -17.62
N GLN A 230 10.64 -24.79 -16.69
CA GLN A 230 11.35 -26.02 -16.32
C GLN A 230 12.06 -26.70 -17.51
N VAL A 231 12.38 -25.94 -18.56
CA VAL A 231 13.14 -26.47 -19.71
C VAL A 231 14.60 -26.72 -19.31
N GLN A 232 15.22 -27.72 -19.91
CA GLN A 232 16.64 -28.01 -19.74
C GLN A 232 17.39 -27.83 -21.06
N PHE A 233 18.25 -26.82 -21.12
CA PHE A 233 19.21 -26.63 -22.21
C PHE A 233 20.56 -27.21 -21.77
N LYS A 234 20.90 -28.40 -22.26
CA LYS A 234 22.18 -29.07 -21.98
C LYS A 234 23.28 -28.62 -22.93
N GLY A 235 22.94 -28.29 -24.17
CA GLY A 235 23.83 -27.60 -25.12
C GLY A 235 23.64 -26.09 -25.11
N VAL A 236 24.34 -25.41 -26.02
CA VAL A 236 24.21 -23.96 -26.26
C VAL A 236 22.78 -23.62 -26.71
N SER A 237 22.21 -22.55 -26.16
CA SER A 237 20.93 -22.00 -26.61
C SER A 237 21.13 -20.63 -27.26
N LYS A 238 20.76 -20.48 -28.54
CA LYS A 238 20.92 -19.24 -29.31
C LYS A 238 19.57 -18.60 -29.59
N TRP A 239 19.48 -17.30 -29.35
CA TRP A 239 18.26 -16.47 -29.42
C TRP A 239 18.58 -15.08 -30.01
N VAL A 240 19.65 -15.00 -30.81
CA VAL A 240 20.14 -13.75 -31.39
C VAL A 240 19.07 -13.17 -32.30
N ASP A 241 18.79 -11.87 -32.21
CA ASP A 241 17.74 -11.17 -32.97
C ASP A 241 16.32 -11.74 -32.76
N SER A 242 16.07 -12.48 -31.68
CA SER A 242 14.73 -13.01 -31.38
C SER A 242 13.79 -11.94 -30.83
N CYS A 243 12.48 -12.09 -31.08
CA CYS A 243 11.48 -11.11 -30.68
C CYS A 243 10.31 -11.78 -29.92
N PHE A 244 9.96 -11.24 -28.76
CA PHE A 244 8.90 -11.69 -27.86
C PHE A 244 7.83 -10.60 -27.69
N ASP A 245 6.84 -10.57 -28.59
CA ASP A 245 5.82 -9.52 -28.65
C ASP A 245 4.90 -9.50 -27.41
N ASN A 246 4.62 -10.67 -26.83
CA ASN A 246 3.73 -10.83 -25.67
C ASN A 246 4.40 -11.52 -24.48
N GLY A 247 5.73 -11.34 -24.38
CA GLY A 247 6.55 -11.88 -23.31
C GLY A 247 6.87 -13.37 -23.46
N GLY A 248 7.78 -13.84 -22.61
CA GLY A 248 8.23 -15.22 -22.57
C GLY A 248 8.57 -15.66 -21.15
N SER A 249 8.30 -16.93 -20.82
CA SER A 249 8.52 -17.48 -19.48
C SER A 249 9.48 -18.66 -19.50
N PHE A 250 10.65 -18.45 -18.91
CA PHE A 250 11.72 -19.40 -18.66
C PHE A 250 11.81 -19.74 -17.16
N THR A 251 10.69 -19.67 -16.45
CA THR A 251 10.63 -19.97 -15.01
C THR A 251 11.23 -21.34 -14.72
N GLN A 252 12.18 -21.42 -13.78
CA GLN A 252 12.89 -22.66 -13.43
C GLN A 252 13.65 -23.32 -14.59
N ALA A 253 13.99 -22.58 -15.64
CA ALA A 253 14.83 -23.10 -16.71
C ALA A 253 16.27 -23.31 -16.24
N ASP A 254 16.90 -24.34 -16.82
CA ASP A 254 18.27 -24.74 -16.51
C ASP A 254 19.16 -24.67 -17.77
N PHE A 255 20.10 -23.73 -17.78
CA PHE A 255 21.08 -23.52 -18.85
C PHE A 255 22.45 -24.04 -18.42
N THR A 256 22.86 -25.15 -19.02
CA THR A 256 24.12 -25.84 -18.68
C THR A 256 25.32 -25.26 -19.43
N GLN A 257 25.11 -24.78 -20.65
CA GLN A 257 26.11 -24.09 -21.47
C GLN A 257 25.65 -22.66 -21.78
N MET A 258 26.44 -21.96 -22.59
CA MET A 258 26.17 -20.58 -22.98
C MET A 258 24.75 -20.38 -23.51
N ALA A 259 24.13 -19.28 -23.08
CA ALA A 259 22.87 -18.79 -23.63
C ALA A 259 23.05 -17.39 -24.22
N ASP A 260 22.72 -17.24 -25.49
CA ASP A 260 22.94 -16.01 -26.24
C ASP A 260 21.61 -15.40 -26.67
N PHE A 261 21.22 -14.31 -26.02
CA PHE A 261 20.05 -13.47 -26.32
C PHE A 261 20.47 -12.10 -26.86
N THR A 262 21.62 -12.00 -27.53
CA THR A 262 22.10 -10.73 -28.10
C THR A 262 21.07 -10.15 -29.07
N ASN A 263 20.82 -8.84 -28.97
CA ASN A 263 19.84 -8.09 -29.75
C ASN A 263 18.41 -8.67 -29.68
N SER A 264 18.05 -9.32 -28.56
CA SER A 264 16.68 -9.82 -28.35
C SER A 264 15.73 -8.67 -27.99
N GLN A 265 14.50 -8.70 -28.51
CA GLN A 265 13.48 -7.70 -28.23
C GLN A 265 12.34 -8.28 -27.40
N TRP A 266 12.08 -7.70 -26.23
CA TRP A 266 11.02 -8.11 -25.30
C TRP A 266 9.98 -7.01 -25.18
N LEU A 267 8.89 -7.13 -25.95
CA LEU A 267 7.79 -6.15 -25.93
C LEU A 267 6.75 -6.46 -24.84
N GLY A 268 6.72 -7.70 -24.37
CA GLY A 268 6.06 -8.10 -23.13
C GLY A 268 7.08 -8.51 -22.06
N GLU A 269 6.59 -8.90 -20.88
CA GLU A 269 7.45 -9.25 -19.73
C GLU A 269 8.41 -10.43 -20.04
N ALA A 270 9.68 -10.25 -19.69
CA ALA A 270 10.72 -11.28 -19.78
C ALA A 270 10.86 -12.00 -18.43
N ILE A 271 10.32 -13.22 -18.30
CA ILE A 271 10.22 -13.93 -17.02
C ILE A 271 11.26 -15.05 -16.94
N PHE A 272 12.28 -14.86 -16.11
CA PHE A 272 13.42 -15.77 -15.87
C PHE A 272 13.60 -16.10 -14.38
N ASN A 273 12.52 -16.10 -13.60
CA ASN A 273 12.60 -16.41 -12.18
C ASN A 273 13.02 -17.85 -11.90
N GLN A 274 13.82 -18.05 -10.86
CA GLN A 274 14.35 -19.35 -10.40
C GLN A 274 15.19 -20.07 -11.46
N THR A 275 15.82 -19.32 -12.36
CA THR A 275 16.69 -19.90 -13.39
C THR A 275 18.06 -20.24 -12.84
N VAL A 276 18.72 -21.23 -13.46
CA VAL A 276 20.11 -21.59 -13.16
C VAL A 276 20.93 -21.44 -14.43
N TRP A 277 21.96 -20.60 -14.36
CA TRP A 277 22.89 -20.32 -15.46
C TRP A 277 24.27 -20.82 -15.04
N ARG A 278 24.68 -21.97 -15.57
CA ARG A 278 25.99 -22.58 -15.24
C ARG A 278 27.15 -22.04 -16.07
N ASP A 279 26.82 -21.40 -17.18
CA ASP A 279 27.76 -20.75 -18.07
C ASP A 279 27.29 -19.31 -18.38
N ARG A 280 28.03 -18.60 -19.23
CA ARG A 280 27.75 -17.22 -19.61
C ARG A 280 26.37 -17.07 -20.23
N THR A 281 25.67 -16.00 -19.84
CA THR A 281 24.43 -15.55 -20.49
C THR A 281 24.56 -14.12 -20.99
N MET A 282 24.11 -13.86 -22.23
CA MET A 282 24.31 -12.59 -22.92
C MET A 282 22.97 -12.01 -23.36
N PHE A 283 22.65 -10.81 -22.91
CA PHE A 283 21.52 -9.98 -23.33
C PHE A 283 22.04 -8.67 -23.96
N THR A 284 23.21 -8.71 -24.58
CA THR A 284 23.87 -7.53 -25.16
C THR A 284 22.98 -6.90 -26.22
N GLU A 285 22.86 -5.58 -26.25
CA GLU A 285 22.01 -4.84 -27.22
C GLU A 285 20.51 -5.22 -27.18
N SER A 286 20.05 -5.87 -26.10
CA SER A 286 18.65 -6.28 -25.96
C SER A 286 17.74 -5.17 -25.44
N TYR A 287 16.48 -5.19 -25.85
CA TYR A 287 15.45 -4.21 -25.47
C TYR A 287 14.38 -4.85 -24.58
N PHE A 288 14.09 -4.25 -23.43
CA PHE A 288 13.09 -4.73 -22.45
C PHE A 288 12.04 -3.66 -22.14
N SER A 289 10.85 -3.74 -22.76
CA SER A 289 9.80 -2.73 -22.60
C SER A 289 9.03 -2.84 -21.26
N GLN A 290 8.79 -4.07 -20.79
CA GLN A 290 8.04 -4.36 -19.56
C GLN A 290 8.91 -4.90 -18.43
N GLY A 291 10.23 -4.82 -18.58
CA GLY A 291 11.19 -5.26 -17.58
C GLY A 291 11.55 -6.75 -17.70
N ILE A 292 12.51 -7.15 -16.86
CA ILE A 292 13.05 -8.51 -16.80
C ILE A 292 13.02 -9.01 -15.36
N ASN A 293 12.44 -10.18 -15.15
CA ASN A 293 12.23 -10.77 -13.83
C ASN A 293 13.20 -11.94 -13.63
N LEU A 294 14.24 -11.76 -12.81
CA LEU A 294 15.29 -12.76 -12.55
C LEU A 294 15.25 -13.27 -11.12
N LYS A 295 14.12 -13.11 -10.41
CA LYS A 295 13.99 -13.44 -8.98
C LYS A 295 14.47 -14.84 -8.65
N ASN A 296 15.19 -15.01 -7.55
CA ASN A 296 15.67 -16.31 -7.05
C ASN A 296 16.56 -17.08 -8.04
N SER A 297 17.16 -16.41 -9.02
CA SER A 297 18.01 -17.07 -10.01
C SER A 297 19.45 -17.17 -9.54
N THR A 298 20.19 -18.15 -10.08
CA THR A 298 21.60 -18.37 -9.78
C THR A 298 22.44 -18.22 -11.04
N PHE A 299 23.43 -17.33 -11.00
CA PHE A 299 24.42 -17.14 -12.06
C PHE A 299 25.77 -17.63 -11.56
N GLU A 300 26.24 -18.76 -12.11
CA GLU A 300 27.55 -19.33 -11.79
C GLU A 300 28.70 -18.66 -12.57
N LYS A 301 28.36 -18.01 -13.69
CA LYS A 301 29.26 -17.26 -14.57
C LYS A 301 28.65 -15.91 -14.92
N SER A 302 29.31 -15.20 -15.83
CA SER A 302 28.97 -13.83 -16.22
C SER A 302 27.57 -13.71 -16.85
N VAL A 303 26.82 -12.68 -16.46
CA VAL A 303 25.59 -12.21 -17.12
C VAL A 303 25.82 -10.82 -17.70
N VAL A 304 25.56 -10.63 -18.99
CA VAL A 304 25.94 -9.42 -19.73
C VAL A 304 24.71 -8.69 -20.28
N PHE A 305 24.47 -7.46 -19.85
CA PHE A 305 23.44 -6.51 -20.32
C PHE A 305 24.07 -5.28 -20.98
N ARG A 306 25.23 -5.46 -21.63
CA ARG A 306 25.95 -4.36 -22.27
C ARG A 306 25.13 -3.75 -23.40
N ALA A 307 25.04 -2.43 -23.46
CA ALA A 307 24.25 -1.71 -24.47
C ALA A 307 22.75 -2.11 -24.52
N SER A 308 22.23 -2.77 -23.47
CA SER A 308 20.82 -3.10 -23.38
C SER A 308 20.01 -1.89 -22.93
N TYR A 309 18.74 -1.85 -23.33
CA TYR A 309 17.82 -0.77 -23.01
C TYR A 309 16.65 -1.27 -22.14
N PHE A 310 16.37 -0.58 -21.04
CA PHE A 310 15.35 -0.95 -20.05
C PHE A 310 14.32 0.17 -19.85
N ASP A 311 13.05 -0.12 -20.18
CA ASP A 311 11.92 0.77 -19.92
C ASP A 311 11.29 0.57 -18.53
N ASN A 312 11.64 -0.51 -17.82
CA ASN A 312 10.96 -0.90 -16.58
C ASN A 312 11.89 -1.67 -15.63
N VAL A 313 11.31 -2.29 -14.60
CA VAL A 313 12.03 -2.96 -13.50
C VAL A 313 12.89 -4.13 -14.00
N ILE A 314 14.11 -4.18 -13.48
CA ILE A 314 15.03 -5.30 -13.55
C ILE A 314 15.03 -5.94 -12.16
N ASP A 315 14.44 -7.13 -12.05
CA ASP A 315 14.18 -7.73 -10.75
C ASP A 315 15.23 -8.78 -10.37
N PHE A 316 16.23 -8.35 -9.59
CA PHE A 316 17.31 -9.16 -9.04
C PHE A 316 17.02 -9.64 -7.61
N GLN A 317 15.74 -9.66 -7.20
CA GLN A 317 15.40 -10.08 -5.86
C GLN A 317 15.86 -11.53 -5.59
N ASP A 318 16.58 -11.75 -4.49
CA ASP A 318 17.11 -13.04 -4.05
C ASP A 318 18.01 -13.75 -5.10
N VAL A 319 18.60 -12.99 -6.02
CA VAL A 319 19.57 -13.52 -7.00
C VAL A 319 20.87 -13.91 -6.31
N LYS A 320 21.47 -15.02 -6.74
CA LYS A 320 22.82 -15.44 -6.36
C LYS A 320 23.78 -15.18 -7.52
N LEU A 321 24.69 -14.24 -7.34
CA LEU A 321 25.71 -13.88 -8.33
C LEU A 321 27.08 -14.38 -7.86
N LEU A 322 27.69 -15.31 -8.61
CA LEU A 322 28.98 -15.91 -8.26
C LEU A 322 30.17 -15.32 -9.01
N ASP A 323 29.94 -14.65 -10.13
CA ASP A 323 31.00 -14.13 -11.02
C ASP A 323 30.78 -12.65 -11.38
N GLN A 324 30.05 -12.31 -12.43
CA GLN A 324 29.88 -10.89 -12.75
C GLN A 324 28.56 -10.59 -13.44
N VAL A 325 28.08 -9.37 -13.24
CA VAL A 325 27.03 -8.75 -14.04
C VAL A 325 27.59 -7.47 -14.67
N ASP A 326 27.33 -7.28 -15.95
CA ASP A 326 27.83 -6.14 -16.72
C ASP A 326 26.68 -5.35 -17.35
N PHE A 327 26.52 -4.09 -16.94
CA PHE A 327 25.57 -3.10 -17.46
C PHE A 327 26.27 -1.95 -18.20
N SER A 328 27.49 -2.14 -18.70
CA SER A 328 28.22 -1.09 -19.43
C SER A 328 27.44 -0.59 -20.65
N ASN A 329 27.38 0.72 -20.87
CA ASN A 329 26.56 1.35 -21.91
C ASN A 329 25.06 1.01 -21.86
N ALA A 330 24.54 0.44 -20.76
CA ALA A 330 23.12 0.16 -20.65
C ALA A 330 22.32 1.44 -20.44
N GLU A 331 21.16 1.53 -21.08
CA GLU A 331 20.27 2.67 -21.00
C GLU A 331 19.05 2.34 -20.13
N PHE A 332 18.72 3.25 -19.22
CA PHE A 332 17.61 3.10 -18.28
C PHE A 332 16.70 4.32 -18.37
N THR A 333 15.40 4.10 -18.58
CA THR A 333 14.41 5.19 -18.49
C THR A 333 14.18 5.65 -17.06
N GLU A 334 13.49 6.78 -16.87
CA GLU A 334 13.20 7.33 -15.54
C GLU A 334 12.40 6.39 -14.62
N GLN A 335 11.58 5.51 -15.20
CA GLN A 335 10.78 4.52 -14.47
C GLN A 335 11.50 3.18 -14.27
N ALA A 336 12.63 2.96 -14.95
CA ALA A 336 13.43 1.75 -14.79
C ALA A 336 14.12 1.74 -13.42
N SER A 337 14.11 0.58 -12.77
CA SER A 337 14.84 0.40 -11.51
C SER A 337 15.37 -1.02 -11.38
N LEU A 338 16.53 -1.16 -10.73
CA LEU A 338 17.17 -2.43 -10.47
C LEU A 338 16.88 -2.85 -9.03
N ASN A 339 15.89 -3.72 -8.83
CA ASN A 339 15.54 -4.24 -7.51
C ASN A 339 16.57 -5.27 -7.05
N VAL A 340 17.35 -4.96 -6.02
CA VAL A 340 18.42 -5.84 -5.50
C VAL A 340 18.13 -6.43 -4.12
N ALA A 341 16.85 -6.48 -3.72
CA ALA A 341 16.48 -7.02 -2.40
C ALA A 341 16.95 -8.48 -2.25
N GLY A 342 17.70 -8.80 -1.18
CA GLY A 342 18.21 -10.15 -0.95
C GLY A 342 19.31 -10.63 -1.92
N LEU A 343 19.84 -9.75 -2.79
CA LEU A 343 20.95 -10.07 -3.70
C LEU A 343 22.15 -10.64 -2.93
N ALA A 344 22.52 -11.88 -3.23
CA ALA A 344 23.61 -12.60 -2.58
C ALA A 344 24.82 -12.67 -3.51
N PHE A 345 25.90 -11.99 -3.13
CA PHE A 345 27.19 -12.02 -3.83
C PHE A 345 28.35 -11.73 -2.88
N ASP A 346 29.52 -12.28 -3.20
CA ASP A 346 30.78 -11.97 -2.51
C ASP A 346 31.43 -10.76 -3.17
N SER A 347 31.54 -9.64 -2.45
CA SER A 347 32.07 -8.38 -3.00
C SER A 347 33.52 -8.47 -3.49
N ASP A 348 34.27 -9.48 -3.03
CA ASP A 348 35.70 -9.66 -3.35
C ASP A 348 35.91 -10.54 -4.59
N LYS A 349 34.89 -11.32 -4.96
CA LYS A 349 34.94 -12.22 -6.12
C LYS A 349 34.03 -11.72 -7.23
N ALA A 350 32.79 -11.41 -6.88
CA ALA A 350 31.78 -11.06 -7.85
C ALA A 350 31.84 -9.57 -8.20
N ARG A 351 31.59 -9.21 -9.46
CA ARG A 351 31.69 -7.82 -9.95
C ARG A 351 30.36 -7.33 -10.53
N ILE A 352 29.95 -6.11 -10.16
CA ILE A 352 28.81 -5.41 -10.75
C ILE A 352 29.39 -4.23 -11.53
N LEU A 353 29.46 -4.38 -12.85
CA LEU A 353 30.08 -3.42 -13.76
C LEU A 353 29.02 -2.56 -14.46
N GLY A 354 29.41 -1.34 -14.81
CA GLY A 354 28.76 -0.48 -15.78
C GLY A 354 29.20 0.97 -15.60
N ASP A 355 28.43 1.90 -16.17
CA ASP A 355 28.89 3.27 -16.31
C ASP A 355 28.80 4.06 -15.00
N ALA A 356 29.85 4.83 -14.72
CA ALA A 356 30.01 5.54 -13.46
C ALA A 356 28.87 6.53 -13.21
N GLY A 357 28.23 6.39 -12.05
CA GLY A 357 27.14 7.25 -11.59
C GLY A 357 25.76 6.89 -12.16
N ILE A 358 25.64 5.86 -12.99
CA ILE A 358 24.36 5.41 -13.56
C ILE A 358 23.75 4.29 -12.69
N ILE A 359 24.50 3.21 -12.45
CA ILE A 359 23.97 2.00 -11.77
C ILE A 359 23.46 2.32 -10.36
N GLY A 360 24.19 3.12 -9.59
CA GLY A 360 23.83 3.50 -8.24
C GLY A 360 22.50 4.25 -8.17
N GLN A 361 22.10 4.95 -9.24
CA GLN A 361 20.85 5.70 -9.32
C GLN A 361 19.66 4.76 -9.50
N VAL A 362 19.80 3.77 -10.39
CA VAL A 362 18.72 2.84 -10.73
C VAL A 362 18.53 1.75 -9.67
N ILE A 363 19.54 1.44 -8.86
CA ILE A 363 19.41 0.45 -7.77
C ILE A 363 18.31 0.86 -6.78
N SER A 364 17.33 -0.02 -6.58
CA SER A 364 16.22 0.18 -5.66
C SER A 364 16.19 -0.91 -4.59
N LEU A 365 15.82 -0.52 -3.36
CA LEU A 365 15.70 -1.41 -2.21
C LEU A 365 14.47 -1.01 -1.38
N PRO A 366 13.57 -1.96 -1.06
CA PRO A 366 12.30 -1.63 -0.39
C PRO A 366 12.48 -1.29 1.09
N SER A 367 13.43 -1.94 1.76
CA SER A 367 13.64 -1.79 3.20
C SER A 367 15.09 -2.08 3.61
N LEU A 368 15.48 -1.56 4.78
CA LEU A 368 16.78 -1.87 5.38
C LEU A 368 16.82 -3.27 6.02
N GLU A 369 15.66 -3.82 6.38
CA GLU A 369 15.56 -5.10 7.08
C GLU A 369 15.83 -6.26 6.11
N GLY A 370 16.74 -7.16 6.47
CA GLY A 370 17.22 -8.21 5.56
C GLY A 370 18.23 -7.75 4.50
N ASN A 371 18.35 -6.44 4.23
CA ASN A 371 19.19 -5.91 3.12
C ASN A 371 20.48 -5.19 3.56
N GLN A 372 20.83 -5.20 4.85
CA GLN A 372 22.03 -4.51 5.36
C GLN A 372 23.33 -5.05 4.75
N ALA A 373 23.42 -6.38 4.62
CA ALA A 373 24.58 -7.03 4.01
C ALA A 373 24.69 -6.69 2.52
N VAL A 374 23.56 -6.66 1.81
CA VAL A 374 23.49 -6.28 0.38
C VAL A 374 24.06 -4.88 0.17
N LEU A 375 23.56 -3.89 0.92
CA LEU A 375 24.04 -2.50 0.84
C LEU A 375 25.53 -2.38 1.16
N LYS A 376 26.03 -3.08 2.18
CA LYS A 376 27.45 -3.09 2.53
C LYS A 376 28.31 -3.67 1.41
N ASN A 377 27.89 -4.81 0.85
CA ASN A 377 28.61 -5.47 -0.23
C ASN A 377 28.61 -4.64 -1.52
N LEU A 378 27.49 -3.99 -1.85
CA LEU A 378 27.40 -3.06 -3.00
C LEU A 378 28.38 -1.90 -2.87
N VAL A 379 28.41 -1.23 -1.72
CA VAL A 379 29.35 -0.12 -1.48
C VAL A 379 30.80 -0.61 -1.60
N ARG A 380 31.13 -1.77 -1.01
CA ARG A 380 32.49 -2.34 -1.11
C ARG A 380 32.86 -2.69 -2.55
N ASN A 381 31.93 -3.27 -3.30
CA ASN A 381 32.13 -3.63 -4.69
C ASN A 381 32.38 -2.39 -5.55
N PHE A 382 31.51 -1.38 -5.48
CA PHE A 382 31.66 -0.15 -6.26
C PHE A 382 32.92 0.64 -5.88
N ARG A 383 33.32 0.69 -4.61
CA ARG A 383 34.60 1.31 -4.22
C ARG A 383 35.80 0.57 -4.79
N THR A 384 35.77 -0.76 -4.80
CA THR A 384 36.86 -1.60 -5.34
C THR A 384 36.97 -1.45 -6.86
N LEU A 385 35.85 -1.21 -7.53
CA LEU A 385 35.75 -0.96 -8.97
C LEU A 385 35.95 0.53 -9.34
N GLU A 386 36.33 1.38 -8.38
CA GLU A 386 36.51 2.83 -8.58
C GLU A 386 35.25 3.59 -9.02
N LEU A 387 34.06 3.00 -8.86
CA LEU A 387 32.74 3.58 -9.09
C LEU A 387 32.28 4.39 -7.86
N ILE A 388 33.03 5.45 -7.53
CA ILE A 388 32.86 6.20 -6.28
C ILE A 388 31.51 6.92 -6.20
N SER A 389 31.01 7.45 -7.32
CA SER A 389 29.69 8.10 -7.42
C SER A 389 28.57 7.13 -7.03
N ASP A 390 28.58 5.92 -7.58
CA ASP A 390 27.60 4.87 -7.29
C ASP A 390 27.68 4.42 -5.83
N ALA A 391 28.89 4.22 -5.30
CA ALA A 391 29.10 3.89 -3.90
C ALA A 391 28.47 4.93 -2.95
N ASN A 392 28.67 6.22 -3.24
CA ASN A 392 28.10 7.31 -2.45
C ASN A 392 26.57 7.35 -2.53
N GLN A 393 25.99 7.09 -3.70
CA GLN A 393 24.53 7.01 -3.87
C GLN A 393 23.93 5.85 -3.06
N ILE A 394 24.58 4.69 -3.04
CA ILE A 394 24.14 3.56 -2.21
C ILE A 394 24.22 3.88 -0.71
N GLU A 395 25.28 4.54 -0.25
CA GLU A 395 25.38 4.99 1.15
C GLU A 395 24.30 6.01 1.51
N TYR A 396 24.03 6.98 0.63
CA TYR A 396 22.95 7.93 0.82
C TYR A 396 21.58 7.23 0.93
N LYS A 397 21.28 6.30 0.02
CA LYS A 397 20.04 5.48 0.07
C LYS A 397 19.96 4.67 1.37
N ARG A 398 21.07 4.10 1.84
CA ARG A 398 21.13 3.39 3.13
C ARG A 398 20.74 4.29 4.30
N GLU A 399 21.28 5.50 4.39
CA GLU A 399 20.92 6.44 5.46
C GLU A 399 19.47 6.92 5.34
N LEU A 400 18.96 7.13 4.13
CA LEU A 400 17.55 7.47 3.91
C LEU A 400 16.60 6.38 4.42
N LEU A 401 16.89 5.10 4.13
CA LEU A 401 16.13 3.97 4.66
C LEU A 401 16.24 3.88 6.19
N ARG A 402 17.40 4.19 6.77
CA ARG A 402 17.62 4.22 8.21
C ARG A 402 16.80 5.32 8.88
N VAL A 403 16.79 6.53 8.33
CA VAL A 403 15.97 7.65 8.81
C VAL A 403 14.49 7.31 8.72
N ARG A 404 14.03 6.72 7.61
CA ARG A 404 12.63 6.26 7.47
C ARG A 404 12.26 5.24 8.55
N LYS A 405 13.14 4.27 8.84
CA LYS A 405 12.93 3.28 9.90
C LYS A 405 12.88 3.92 11.29
N LEU A 406 13.77 4.88 11.58
CA LEU A 406 13.77 5.63 12.84
C LEU A 406 12.49 6.46 12.99
N HIS A 407 12.09 7.17 11.93
CA HIS A 407 10.86 7.96 11.90
C HIS A 407 9.63 7.10 12.22
N GLN A 408 9.50 5.93 11.58
CA GLN A 408 8.42 4.99 11.87
C GLN A 408 8.41 4.54 13.35
N LYS A 409 9.58 4.24 13.92
CA LYS A 409 9.68 3.84 15.34
C LYS A 409 9.27 4.97 16.28
N VAL A 410 9.75 6.19 16.05
CA VAL A 410 9.51 7.34 16.93
C VAL A 410 8.06 7.81 16.84
N PHE A 411 7.54 8.00 15.63
CA PHE A 411 6.28 8.69 15.41
C PHE A 411 5.05 7.80 15.61
N VAL A 412 5.11 6.53 15.22
CA VAL A 412 3.93 5.64 15.29
C VAL A 412 3.82 4.96 16.66
N GLY A 413 4.93 4.57 17.27
CA GLY A 413 4.90 3.83 18.55
C GLY A 413 4.70 4.72 19.79
N THR A 414 5.28 5.91 19.79
CA THR A 414 5.41 6.73 21.01
C THR A 414 4.29 7.77 21.12
N LEU A 415 3.93 8.42 20.01
CA LEU A 415 2.91 9.46 20.00
C LEU A 415 1.51 8.88 20.27
N ILE A 416 1.16 7.75 19.64
CA ILE A 416 -0.14 7.09 19.82
C ILE A 416 -0.32 6.58 21.27
N LYS A 417 0.76 6.11 21.92
CA LYS A 417 0.73 5.74 23.34
C LYS A 417 0.56 6.97 24.26
N MET A 418 1.22 8.09 23.95
CA MET A 418 1.08 9.32 24.73
C MET A 418 -0.29 10.01 24.54
N LEU A 419 -0.83 9.97 23.32
CA LEU A 419 -2.11 10.59 22.95
C LEU A 419 -3.33 9.74 23.32
N ASN A 420 -3.18 8.61 24.03
CA ASN A 420 -4.33 7.78 24.37
C ASN A 420 -5.29 8.46 25.39
N PHE A 421 -4.96 9.65 25.94
CA PHE A 421 -5.80 10.56 26.77
C PHE A 421 -6.66 9.93 27.90
N ALA A 422 -6.57 8.63 28.14
CA ALA A 422 -7.39 7.88 29.09
C ALA A 422 -7.08 8.33 30.52
N TRP A 423 -5.80 8.60 30.81
CA TRP A 423 -5.36 9.16 32.08
C TRP A 423 -5.89 10.58 32.31
N PHE A 424 -6.02 11.39 31.26
CA PHE A 424 -6.49 12.78 31.38
C PHE A 424 -7.97 12.86 31.73
N LYS A 425 -8.81 11.99 31.12
CA LYS A 425 -10.21 11.84 31.53
C LYS A 425 -10.31 11.38 32.98
N ALA A 426 -9.55 10.37 33.38
CA ALA A 426 -9.55 9.86 34.75
C ALA A 426 -9.09 10.94 35.75
N PHE A 427 -8.09 11.74 35.40
CA PHE A 427 -7.60 12.84 36.22
C PHE A 427 -8.67 13.92 36.43
N ILE A 428 -9.36 14.36 35.36
CA ILE A 428 -10.45 15.35 35.48
C ILE A 428 -11.59 14.81 36.35
N TYR A 429 -12.03 13.56 36.15
CA TYR A 429 -13.06 12.95 36.99
C TYR A 429 -12.62 12.86 38.44
N TRP A 430 -11.37 12.48 38.71
CA TRP A 430 -10.83 12.40 40.05
C TRP A 430 -10.81 13.77 40.74
N VAL A 431 -10.34 14.83 40.07
CA VAL A 431 -10.33 16.18 40.63
C VAL A 431 -11.75 16.68 40.91
N LEU A 432 -12.67 16.54 39.95
CA LEU A 432 -14.05 17.02 40.10
C LEU A 432 -14.80 16.27 41.21
N LEU A 433 -14.59 14.96 41.33
CA LEU A 433 -15.15 14.17 42.43
C LEU A 433 -14.61 14.62 43.78
N ASN A 434 -13.30 14.82 43.93
CA ASN A 434 -12.71 15.26 45.20
C ASN A 434 -13.22 16.64 45.63
N ILE A 435 -13.37 17.58 44.68
CA ILE A 435 -13.97 18.90 44.95
C ILE A 435 -15.42 18.74 45.43
N LEU A 436 -16.21 17.89 44.77
CA LEU A 436 -17.59 17.60 45.16
C LEU A 436 -17.69 17.01 46.57
N LEU A 437 -16.83 16.05 46.90
CA LEU A 437 -16.80 15.40 48.22
C LEU A 437 -16.38 16.37 49.33
N LEU A 438 -15.39 17.23 49.08
CA LEU A 438 -14.86 18.18 50.04
C LEU A 438 -15.84 19.31 50.38
N LEU A 439 -16.57 19.82 49.38
CA LEU A 439 -17.48 20.96 49.56
C LEU A 439 -18.88 20.58 50.06
N SER A 440 -19.22 19.29 50.10
CA SER A 440 -20.51 18.78 50.58
C SER A 440 -20.41 17.77 51.73
N ASN A 441 -19.20 17.45 52.16
CA ASN A 441 -18.89 16.36 53.10
C ASN A 441 -19.54 15.03 52.65
N TYR A 442 -19.18 14.55 51.47
CA TYR A 442 -19.80 13.36 50.84
C TYR A 442 -21.31 13.47 50.59
N GLY A 443 -21.84 14.69 50.49
CA GLY A 443 -23.26 14.96 50.24
C GLY A 443 -24.16 14.80 51.46
N THR A 444 -23.59 14.85 52.67
CA THR A 444 -24.36 14.68 53.92
C THR A 444 -24.56 15.97 54.69
N ASN A 445 -23.88 17.06 54.34
CA ASN A 445 -23.95 18.31 55.08
C ASN A 445 -24.49 19.46 54.21
N SER A 446 -25.80 19.70 54.27
CA SER A 446 -26.45 20.80 53.56
C SER A 446 -25.99 22.18 54.06
N ASN A 447 -25.73 22.34 55.37
CA ASN A 447 -25.23 23.59 55.95
C ASN A 447 -23.85 23.97 55.38
N LEU A 448 -22.97 22.99 55.15
CA LEU A 448 -21.68 23.22 54.51
C LEU A 448 -21.87 23.74 53.08
N VAL A 449 -22.74 23.11 52.29
CA VAL A 449 -23.03 23.56 50.92
C VAL A 449 -23.62 24.98 50.93
N PHE A 450 -24.61 25.27 51.78
CA PHE A 450 -25.15 26.63 51.91
C PHE A 450 -24.09 27.66 52.29
N SER A 451 -23.19 27.31 53.21
CA SER A 451 -22.09 28.20 53.64
C SER A 451 -21.12 28.49 52.50
N THR A 452 -20.78 27.48 51.69
CA THR A 452 -19.95 27.68 50.48
C THR A 452 -20.66 28.57 49.45
N GLY A 453 -21.97 28.36 49.25
CA GLY A 453 -22.80 29.18 48.37
C GLY A 453 -22.85 30.64 48.79
N ILE A 454 -23.01 30.92 50.08
CA ILE A 454 -23.04 32.28 50.63
C ILE A 454 -21.73 33.02 50.33
N ILE A 455 -20.56 32.37 50.45
CA ILE A 455 -19.26 32.97 50.13
C ILE A 455 -19.12 33.25 48.63
N VAL A 456 -19.52 32.30 47.78
CA VAL A 456 -19.46 32.48 46.32
C VAL A 456 -20.38 33.64 45.90
N ILE A 457 -21.60 33.68 46.44
CA ILE A 457 -22.59 34.73 46.17
C ILE A 457 -22.10 36.08 46.67
N SER A 458 -21.51 36.13 47.87
CA SER A 458 -21.01 37.38 48.43
C SER A 458 -19.88 37.94 47.58
N TYR A 459 -18.93 37.09 47.18
CA TYR A 459 -17.81 37.43 46.33
C TYR A 459 -18.24 37.98 44.97
N PHE A 460 -19.08 37.25 44.22
CA PHE A 460 -19.52 37.71 42.91
C PHE A 460 -20.42 38.95 43.01
N GLY A 461 -21.25 39.08 44.05
CA GLY A 461 -22.03 40.29 44.32
C GLY A 461 -21.13 41.53 44.45
N LEU A 462 -20.05 41.44 45.25
CA LEU A 462 -19.07 42.52 45.38
C LEU A 462 -18.28 42.76 44.08
N LEU A 463 -17.87 41.69 43.40
CA LEU A 463 -17.09 41.76 42.16
C LEU A 463 -17.88 42.47 41.04
N PHE A 464 -19.14 42.11 40.82
CA PHE A 464 -19.97 42.78 39.82
C PHE A 464 -20.33 44.21 40.23
N TRP A 465 -20.55 44.47 41.52
CA TRP A 465 -20.71 45.84 42.00
C TRP A 465 -19.46 46.68 41.77
N LEU A 466 -18.26 46.13 41.98
CA LEU A 466 -16.99 46.81 41.74
C LEU A 466 -16.78 47.08 40.23
N ILE A 467 -17.09 46.11 39.38
CA ILE A 467 -17.04 46.28 37.92
C ILE A 467 -18.03 47.37 37.47
N ASP A 468 -19.23 47.41 38.06
CA ASP A 468 -20.31 48.28 37.64
C ASP A 468 -20.32 49.66 38.30
N ARG A 469 -19.78 49.84 39.50
CA ARG A 469 -19.80 51.13 40.21
C ARG A 469 -18.47 51.85 40.22
N TRP A 470 -17.38 51.17 39.94
CA TRP A 470 -16.06 51.80 39.95
C TRP A 470 -15.57 52.03 38.52
N ARG A 471 -16.14 53.03 37.83
CA ARG A 471 -15.95 53.29 36.39
C ARG A 471 -15.45 54.73 36.13
N ARG A 472 -14.13 54.90 35.89
CA ARG A 472 -13.45 56.15 35.48
C ARG A 472 -13.41 57.25 36.56
N LYS A 473 -12.38 58.11 36.50
CA LYS A 473 -12.27 59.35 37.31
C LYS A 473 -12.64 60.62 36.52
N TYR A 474 -12.63 60.58 35.17
CA TYR A 474 -12.90 61.72 34.27
C TYR A 474 -13.57 61.25 32.95
N PRO A 475 -14.37 62.09 32.27
CA PRO A 475 -14.77 63.44 32.65
C PRO A 475 -15.91 63.49 33.68
N THR A 476 -16.79 62.48 33.72
CA THR A 476 -17.83 62.30 34.74
C THR A 476 -17.56 61.04 35.58
N PRO A 477 -17.17 61.15 36.86
CA PRO A 477 -16.92 59.98 37.70
C PRO A 477 -18.23 59.29 38.08
N ILE A 478 -18.42 58.05 37.62
CA ILE A 478 -19.46 57.16 38.14
C ILE A 478 -18.81 56.43 39.31
N LEU A 479 -18.89 57.01 40.51
CA LEU A 479 -18.44 56.40 41.76
C LEU A 479 -19.66 56.04 42.62
N PRO A 480 -19.59 54.96 43.41
CA PRO A 480 -20.69 54.59 44.29
C PRO A 480 -20.92 55.67 45.34
N SER A 481 -22.18 55.89 45.71
CA SER A 481 -22.50 56.80 46.80
C SER A 481 -21.91 56.29 48.12
N ARG A 482 -21.63 57.17 49.09
CA ARG A 482 -21.14 56.76 50.42
C ARG A 482 -22.08 55.73 51.07
N TYR A 483 -23.39 55.88 50.85
CA TYR A 483 -24.40 54.93 51.28
C TYR A 483 -24.20 53.55 50.65
N ASP A 484 -24.02 53.47 49.33
CA ASP A 484 -23.83 52.20 48.62
C ASP A 484 -22.52 51.52 49.01
N ILE A 485 -21.44 52.29 49.22
CA ILE A 485 -20.15 51.76 49.69
C ILE A 485 -20.31 51.13 51.08
N ILE A 486 -20.89 51.87 52.02
CA ILE A 486 -21.05 51.41 53.41
C ILE A 486 -21.93 50.15 53.44
N TRP A 487 -23.06 50.14 52.74
CA TRP A 487 -23.96 48.99 52.73
C TRP A 487 -23.42 47.80 51.95
N MET A 488 -22.78 48.00 50.79
CA MET A 488 -22.19 46.90 50.03
C MET A 488 -21.04 46.25 50.80
N ILE A 489 -20.12 47.05 51.36
CA ILE A 489 -18.98 46.51 52.12
C ILE A 489 -19.47 45.83 53.40
N ASN A 490 -20.36 46.45 54.18
CA ASN A 490 -20.87 45.83 55.41
C ASN A 490 -21.67 44.55 55.12
N SER A 491 -22.53 44.54 54.10
CA SER A 491 -23.28 43.34 53.72
C SER A 491 -22.35 42.23 53.20
N TYR A 492 -21.33 42.56 52.40
CA TYR A 492 -20.34 41.61 51.92
C TYR A 492 -19.56 40.99 53.08
N LEU A 493 -19.06 41.82 54.00
CA LEU A 493 -18.33 41.36 55.19
C LEU A 493 -19.23 40.49 56.07
N THR A 494 -20.48 40.89 56.29
CA THR A 494 -21.43 40.13 57.11
C THR A 494 -21.74 38.77 56.49
N LEU A 495 -22.10 38.71 55.21
CA LEU A 495 -22.38 37.45 54.51
C LEU A 495 -21.15 36.55 54.45
N THR A 496 -19.98 37.12 54.19
CA THR A 496 -18.73 36.36 54.15
C THR A 496 -18.37 35.82 55.53
N LEU A 497 -18.56 36.59 56.62
CA LEU A 497 -18.37 36.11 57.99
C LEU A 497 -19.35 34.99 58.35
N ILE A 498 -20.62 35.11 57.95
CA ILE A 498 -21.62 34.04 58.13
C ILE A 498 -21.20 32.78 57.39
N GLY A 499 -20.81 32.91 56.12
CA GLY A 499 -20.34 31.78 55.31
C GLY A 499 -19.06 31.14 55.86
N LEU A 500 -18.09 31.94 56.30
CA LEU A 500 -16.87 31.47 56.95
C LEU A 500 -17.20 30.72 58.24
N SER A 501 -17.99 31.34 59.13
CA SER A 501 -18.43 30.70 60.37
C SER A 501 -19.13 29.37 60.10
N GLY A 502 -20.01 29.32 59.09
CA GLY A 502 -20.70 28.10 58.69
C GLY A 502 -19.76 27.01 58.17
N ILE A 503 -18.73 27.36 57.39
CA ILE A 503 -17.70 26.39 56.96
C ILE A 503 -16.90 25.86 58.15
N PHE A 504 -16.49 26.73 59.07
CA PHE A 504 -15.72 26.31 60.26
C PHE A 504 -16.53 25.45 61.23
N GLN A 505 -17.86 25.64 61.30
CA GLN A 505 -18.74 24.83 62.12
C GLN A 505 -19.13 23.49 61.45
N SER A 506 -19.22 23.47 60.12
CA SER A 506 -19.82 22.34 59.37
C SER A 506 -18.80 21.45 58.63
N SER A 507 -17.61 21.97 58.31
CA SER A 507 -16.58 21.22 57.57
C SER A 507 -15.67 20.44 58.50
N ASN A 508 -15.40 19.18 58.15
CA ASN A 508 -14.35 18.38 58.79
C ASN A 508 -12.94 18.93 58.50
N HIS A 509 -12.77 19.65 57.39
CA HIS A 509 -11.49 20.21 56.93
C HIS A 509 -11.66 21.65 56.43
N PRO A 510 -11.91 22.62 57.33
CA PRO A 510 -12.31 23.98 56.95
C PRO A 510 -11.26 24.70 56.11
N TRP A 511 -9.98 24.56 56.44
CA TRP A 511 -8.88 25.18 55.68
C TRP A 511 -8.75 24.66 54.26
N LEU A 512 -8.98 23.35 54.04
CA LEU A 512 -8.95 22.76 52.69
C LEU A 512 -10.18 23.19 51.88
N SER A 513 -11.36 23.22 52.49
CA SER A 513 -12.57 23.74 51.84
C SER A 513 -12.38 25.21 51.42
N LEU A 514 -11.77 26.04 52.27
CA LEU A 514 -11.43 27.41 51.93
C LEU A 514 -10.38 27.51 50.82
N GLY A 515 -9.31 26.72 50.89
CA GLY A 515 -8.29 26.67 49.83
C GLY A 515 -8.89 26.31 48.46
N CYS A 516 -9.82 25.34 48.44
CA CYS A 516 -10.56 24.97 47.24
C CYS A 516 -11.44 26.11 46.72
N LEU A 517 -12.17 26.79 47.61
CA LEU A 517 -12.99 27.95 47.22
C LEU A 517 -12.13 29.10 46.69
N LEU A 518 -10.99 29.40 47.31
CA LEU A 518 -10.07 30.42 46.83
C LEU A 518 -9.54 30.08 45.43
N PHE A 519 -9.18 28.82 45.19
CA PHE A 519 -8.72 28.36 43.89
C PHE A 519 -9.79 28.47 42.79
N ILE A 520 -11.06 28.32 43.14
CA ILE A 520 -12.18 28.49 42.19
C ILE A 520 -12.51 29.98 41.98
N LEU A 521 -12.46 30.80 43.04
CA LEU A 521 -12.95 32.18 43.01
C LEU A 521 -11.94 33.21 42.51
N PHE A 522 -10.65 33.00 42.71
CA PHE A 522 -9.65 34.03 42.44
C PHE A 522 -8.96 33.92 41.08
N PRO A 523 -8.32 32.79 40.69
CA PRO A 523 -7.43 32.77 39.52
C PRO A 523 -8.08 33.26 38.22
N ILE A 524 -9.25 32.73 37.86
CA ILE A 524 -9.94 33.09 36.61
C ILE A 524 -10.67 34.45 36.76
N PRO A 525 -11.53 34.67 37.78
CA PRO A 525 -12.25 35.94 37.88
C PRO A 525 -11.34 37.15 38.13
N LEU A 526 -10.28 37.00 38.94
CA LEU A 526 -9.33 38.08 39.20
C LEU A 526 -8.52 38.41 37.93
N THR A 527 -8.07 37.41 37.17
CA THR A 527 -7.35 37.65 35.92
C THR A 527 -8.23 38.37 34.90
N LEU A 528 -9.48 37.92 34.73
CA LEU A 528 -10.43 38.57 33.81
C LEU A 528 -10.75 40.00 34.25
N THR A 529 -10.89 40.26 35.55
CA THR A 529 -11.12 41.62 36.05
C THR A 529 -9.88 42.52 35.91
N ILE A 530 -8.67 42.02 36.15
CA ILE A 530 -7.43 42.78 35.91
C ILE A 530 -7.30 43.14 34.43
N LEU A 531 -7.47 42.18 33.53
CA LEU A 531 -7.41 42.41 32.08
C LEU A 531 -8.49 43.42 31.64
N LEU A 532 -9.69 43.30 32.19
CA LEU A 532 -10.78 44.21 31.93
C LEU A 532 -10.43 45.66 32.36
N TYR A 533 -9.77 45.85 33.50
CA TYR A 533 -9.33 47.16 33.96
C TYR A 533 -8.14 47.71 33.15
N GLN A 534 -7.26 46.84 32.65
CA GLN A 534 -6.13 47.21 31.77
C GLN A 534 -6.59 47.65 30.38
N GLN A 535 -7.60 47.00 29.80
CA GLN A 535 -8.09 47.28 28.45
C GLN A 535 -9.00 48.51 28.34
N GLY A 536 -9.42 49.09 29.48
CA GLY A 536 -10.31 50.25 29.52
C GLY A 536 -11.80 49.85 29.38
N ARG A 537 -12.61 50.19 30.38
CA ARG A 537 -14.02 49.78 30.51
C ARG A 537 -15.04 50.81 30.00
N PHE A 538 -14.72 51.60 28.98
CA PHE A 538 -15.46 52.85 28.77
C PHE A 538 -15.96 53.05 27.34
N HIS A 539 -17.22 53.45 27.25
CA HIS A 539 -17.82 54.10 26.09
C HIS A 539 -18.51 55.37 26.57
N ASP A 540 -18.35 56.48 25.84
CA ASP A 540 -18.79 57.82 26.29
C ASP A 540 -20.33 58.00 26.29
N LEU A 541 -21.07 56.97 25.89
CA LEU A 541 -22.55 56.93 25.90
C LEU A 541 -23.16 56.17 27.10
N MET A 542 -22.33 55.70 28.04
CA MET A 542 -22.78 54.88 29.18
C MET A 542 -22.71 55.60 30.53
N ASP A 543 -23.72 56.44 30.80
CA ASP A 543 -23.83 57.17 32.08
C ASP A 543 -24.52 56.36 33.22
N VAL A 544 -24.86 55.08 33.01
CA VAL A 544 -25.70 54.24 33.91
C VAL A 544 -25.15 52.80 34.10
N SER A 545 -25.70 52.02 35.04
CA SER A 545 -25.44 50.58 35.29
C SER A 545 -25.36 49.71 34.02
N TYR A 546 -24.38 48.80 33.94
CA TYR A 546 -24.22 47.77 32.89
C TYR A 546 -25.34 46.75 32.88
N LEU A 547 -25.90 46.50 34.06
CA LEU A 547 -27.01 45.60 34.24
C LEU A 547 -28.29 46.43 34.20
N VAL A 548 -29.32 45.96 33.46
CA VAL A 548 -30.67 46.56 33.44
C VAL A 548 -31.70 45.48 33.72
N GLN A 549 -32.70 45.79 34.54
CA GLN A 549 -33.85 44.92 34.79
C GLN A 549 -34.97 45.25 33.79
N ASP A 550 -35.37 44.29 32.95
CA ASP A 550 -36.56 44.44 32.08
C ASP A 550 -37.84 44.38 32.94
N GLY A 551 -38.74 45.35 32.75
CA GLY A 551 -40.01 45.47 33.45
C GLY A 551 -41.21 44.96 32.66
N THR A 552 -41.00 44.42 31.45
CA THR A 552 -42.07 43.85 30.63
C THR A 552 -42.47 42.46 31.14
N LEU A 553 -43.77 42.13 31.01
CA LEU A 553 -44.46 41.01 31.66
C LEU A 553 -43.72 39.66 31.64
N ARG A 554 -43.83 38.95 32.76
CA ARG A 554 -43.35 37.58 33.02
C ARG A 554 -43.79 36.60 31.91
N GLN A 555 -42.94 36.38 30.90
CA GLN A 555 -43.03 35.25 29.97
C GLN A 555 -41.92 34.24 30.27
N LEU A 556 -42.26 32.95 30.25
CA LEU A 556 -41.31 31.85 30.44
C LEU A 556 -40.41 31.75 29.20
N ARG A 557 -39.22 32.35 29.27
CA ARG A 557 -38.18 32.23 28.23
C ARG A 557 -37.07 31.34 28.77
N ILE A 558 -36.89 30.18 28.16
CA ILE A 558 -35.73 29.31 28.40
C ILE A 558 -34.53 30.00 27.74
N LEU A 559 -33.66 30.60 28.55
CA LEU A 559 -32.48 31.34 28.07
C LEU A 559 -31.35 30.36 27.73
N ILE A 560 -31.52 29.58 26.66
CA ILE A 560 -30.39 28.88 26.04
C ILE A 560 -29.75 29.86 25.04
N GLY A 561 -28.66 30.50 25.47
CA GLY A 561 -27.62 30.97 24.56
C GLY A 561 -27.95 32.15 23.65
N ARG A 562 -28.62 33.21 24.13
CA ARG A 562 -28.50 34.54 23.51
C ARG A 562 -28.21 35.59 24.59
N LEU A 563 -27.01 36.19 24.53
CA LEU A 563 -26.88 37.59 24.93
C LEU A 563 -27.75 38.41 23.97
N PRO A 564 -28.45 39.46 24.43
CA PRO A 564 -29.35 40.21 23.57
C PRO A 564 -28.52 41.01 22.55
N ILE A 565 -28.36 40.46 21.35
CA ILE A 565 -27.90 41.22 20.18
C ILE A 565 -29.06 42.14 19.80
N ILE A 566 -28.88 43.46 19.94
CA ILE A 566 -29.80 44.43 19.35
C ILE A 566 -29.66 44.28 17.83
N PRO A 567 -30.75 44.02 17.08
CA PRO A 567 -30.64 43.89 15.64
C PRO A 567 -30.10 45.18 15.00
N ASP A 568 -29.11 45.05 14.12
CA ASP A 568 -28.50 46.17 13.38
C ASP A 568 -29.54 46.93 12.53
N TYR A 569 -30.53 46.22 12.02
CA TYR A 569 -31.60 46.80 11.22
C TYR A 569 -32.72 47.37 12.12
N PRO A 570 -33.01 48.69 12.04
CA PRO A 570 -34.01 49.36 12.88
C PRO A 570 -35.41 48.75 12.81
N MET A 571 -35.72 48.06 11.71
CA MET A 571 -37.03 47.44 11.45
C MET A 571 -37.35 46.28 12.42
N PHE A 572 -36.32 45.61 12.96
CA PHE A 572 -36.47 44.52 13.93
C PHE A 572 -36.37 44.98 15.40
N ARG A 573 -36.16 46.28 15.65
CA ARG A 573 -36.25 46.84 17.00
C ARG A 573 -37.75 47.00 17.30
N GLU A 574 -38.30 46.14 18.16
CA GLU A 574 -39.69 46.23 18.57
C GLU A 574 -40.00 47.66 19.04
N ARG A 575 -40.96 48.29 18.34
CA ARG A 575 -41.30 49.71 18.47
C ARG A 575 -41.74 50.02 19.91
N TYR A 576 -40.98 50.89 20.58
CA TYR A 576 -41.32 51.58 21.84
C TYR A 576 -41.19 50.82 23.18
N ILE A 577 -40.01 50.27 23.49
CA ILE A 577 -39.59 50.16 24.90
C ILE A 577 -38.49 51.18 25.18
N PRO A 578 -38.78 52.30 25.87
CA PRO A 578 -37.72 53.15 26.37
C PRO A 578 -36.87 52.34 27.35
N ILE A 579 -35.55 52.32 27.11
CA ILE A 579 -34.60 51.80 28.10
C ILE A 579 -34.81 52.62 29.37
N LEU A 580 -35.21 51.98 30.46
CA LEU A 580 -35.45 52.64 31.75
C LEU A 580 -34.14 53.22 32.30
N TRP A 581 -33.77 54.42 31.85
CA TRP A 581 -32.47 55.05 32.15
C TRP A 581 -32.41 55.65 33.57
N GLU A 582 -33.55 55.81 34.25
CA GLU A 582 -33.64 56.48 35.57
C GLU A 582 -33.69 55.52 36.76
N ARG A 583 -33.77 54.19 36.54
CA ARG A 583 -33.83 53.25 37.67
C ARG A 583 -32.43 52.98 38.22
N ARG A 584 -32.14 53.55 39.40
CA ARG A 584 -30.93 53.24 40.16
C ARG A 584 -30.93 51.77 40.59
N TRP A 585 -29.94 51.01 40.14
CA TRP A 585 -29.69 49.65 40.60
C TRP A 585 -29.24 49.67 42.07
N ASN A 586 -30.05 49.14 42.98
CA ASN A 586 -29.74 49.10 44.42
C ASN A 586 -28.62 48.08 44.71
N TRP A 587 -27.85 48.25 45.77
CA TRP A 587 -26.79 47.31 46.19
C TRP A 587 -27.33 45.88 46.37
N LEU A 588 -28.57 45.70 46.83
CA LEU A 588 -29.22 44.39 46.96
C LEU A 588 -29.36 43.63 45.63
N ASN A 589 -29.49 44.33 44.51
CA ASN A 589 -29.71 43.72 43.21
C ASN A 589 -28.46 42.99 42.67
N TYR A 590 -27.25 43.32 43.15
CA TYR A 590 -26.04 42.56 42.78
C TYR A 590 -26.02 41.18 43.47
N TYR A 591 -26.57 41.09 44.68
CA TYR A 591 -26.80 39.80 45.32
C TYR A 591 -27.94 39.05 44.63
N ASP A 592 -29.05 39.68 44.22
CA ASP A 592 -30.11 39.03 43.41
C ASP A 592 -29.55 38.51 42.07
N PHE A 593 -28.68 39.28 41.40
CA PHE A 593 -27.96 38.84 40.21
C PHE A 593 -27.07 37.62 40.48
N SER A 594 -26.39 37.59 41.63
CA SER A 594 -25.59 36.45 42.04
C SER A 594 -26.41 35.26 42.59
N LEU A 595 -27.64 35.51 43.04
CA LEU A 595 -28.61 34.53 43.55
C LEU A 595 -29.48 33.91 42.45
N ASN A 596 -29.43 34.42 41.22
CA ASN A 596 -30.18 33.88 40.07
C ASN A 596 -29.89 32.38 39.79
N ASN A 597 -28.92 31.79 40.49
CA ASN A 597 -28.57 30.38 40.48
C ASN A 597 -28.98 29.60 41.74
N LEU A 598 -29.98 30.01 42.53
CA LEU A 598 -30.43 29.17 43.67
C LEU A 598 -31.80 28.52 43.43
N LEU A 599 -32.82 29.26 43.02
CA LEU A 599 -34.21 28.74 43.05
C LEU A 599 -35.19 29.37 42.02
N LYS A 600 -34.74 30.25 41.11
CA LYS A 600 -35.63 30.85 40.08
C LYS A 600 -35.46 30.12 38.75
N THR A 601 -36.22 29.06 38.52
CA THR A 601 -36.47 28.56 37.14
C THR A 601 -37.37 29.57 36.43
N GLY A 602 -36.76 30.61 35.86
CA GLY A 602 -37.45 31.68 35.14
C GLY A 602 -37.71 32.93 35.98
N PHE A 603 -37.67 34.09 35.32
CA PHE A 603 -38.02 35.43 35.81
C PHE A 603 -36.93 36.21 36.55
N ASN A 604 -35.87 36.58 35.82
CA ASN A 604 -35.23 37.88 35.94
C ASN A 604 -34.46 38.16 34.64
N ASP A 605 -35.02 38.98 33.76
CA ASP A 605 -34.42 39.36 32.47
C ASP A 605 -33.40 40.48 32.74
N ILE A 606 -32.29 40.13 33.41
CA ILE A 606 -31.16 41.04 33.63
C ILE A 606 -30.30 41.00 32.39
N ARG A 607 -30.31 42.10 31.62
CA ARG A 607 -29.56 42.23 30.38
C ARG A 607 -28.24 42.97 30.62
N LEU A 608 -27.20 42.48 29.98
CA LEU A 608 -25.94 43.20 29.81
C LEU A 608 -26.11 44.20 28.65
N ARG A 609 -25.72 45.47 28.83
CA ARG A 609 -25.70 46.45 27.73
C ARG A 609 -24.54 46.16 26.77
N ASP A 610 -24.79 45.35 25.74
CA ASP A 610 -23.73 44.69 24.95
C ASP A 610 -23.17 45.49 23.76
N GLU A 611 -23.69 46.70 23.49
CA GLU A 611 -23.25 47.46 22.29
C GLU A 611 -21.79 47.96 22.41
N HIS A 612 -21.28 48.16 23.63
CA HIS A 612 -19.99 48.80 23.87
C HIS A 612 -19.18 48.25 25.06
N LEU A 613 -19.37 46.97 25.42
CA LEU A 613 -18.68 46.29 26.54
C LEU A 613 -17.59 45.32 26.06
N PRO A 614 -16.47 45.14 26.80
CA PRO A 614 -15.50 44.09 26.49
C PRO A 614 -16.10 42.70 26.75
N GLY A 615 -15.89 41.74 25.84
CA GLY A 615 -16.32 40.34 26.01
C GLY A 615 -15.80 39.63 27.28
N LEU A 616 -14.88 40.27 28.01
CA LEU A 616 -14.39 39.84 29.33
C LEU A 616 -15.47 39.90 30.41
N VAL A 617 -16.36 40.90 30.41
CA VAL A 617 -17.48 40.97 31.38
C VAL A 617 -18.45 39.82 31.13
N THR A 618 -18.77 39.59 29.86
CA THR A 618 -19.58 38.46 29.42
C THR A 618 -18.96 37.12 29.85
N SER A 619 -17.65 36.96 29.68
CA SER A 619 -16.92 35.76 30.10
C SER A 619 -16.99 35.54 31.63
N LEU A 620 -16.92 36.61 32.42
CA LEU A 620 -17.09 36.57 33.87
C LEU A 620 -18.50 36.12 34.29
N VAL A 621 -19.53 36.61 33.61
CA VAL A 621 -20.93 36.20 33.85
C VAL A 621 -21.11 34.72 33.53
N TRP A 622 -20.59 34.24 32.39
CA TRP A 622 -20.65 32.82 32.03
C TRP A 622 -19.90 31.91 33.01
N TYR A 623 -18.77 32.37 33.53
CA TYR A 623 -18.02 31.65 34.56
C TYR A 623 -18.84 31.51 35.85
N GLN A 624 -19.43 32.60 36.34
CA GLN A 624 -20.32 32.57 37.50
C GLN A 624 -21.53 31.66 37.28
N TRP A 625 -22.13 31.69 36.09
CA TRP A 625 -23.29 30.85 35.76
C TRP A 625 -22.96 29.37 35.74
N THR A 626 -21.81 29.00 35.16
CA THR A 626 -21.35 27.60 35.13
C THR A 626 -21.10 27.09 36.55
N LEU A 627 -20.48 27.91 37.41
CA LEU A 627 -20.32 27.59 38.83
C LEU A 627 -21.67 27.48 39.55
N GLY A 628 -22.64 28.34 39.21
CA GLY A 628 -23.99 28.29 39.75
C GLY A 628 -24.72 26.98 39.43
N ILE A 629 -24.65 26.50 38.19
CA ILE A 629 -25.24 25.21 37.78
C ILE A 629 -24.61 24.04 38.57
N LEU A 630 -23.28 24.06 38.70
CA LEU A 630 -22.55 23.06 39.50
C LEU A 630 -22.98 23.11 40.98
N TYR A 631 -23.14 24.33 41.52
CA TYR A 631 -23.60 24.54 42.89
C TYR A 631 -25.03 24.03 43.11
N ILE A 632 -25.98 24.31 42.21
CA ILE A 632 -27.36 23.79 42.32
C ILE A 632 -27.35 22.27 42.28
N SER A 633 -26.58 21.69 41.36
CA SER A 633 -26.47 20.24 41.23
C SER A 633 -25.94 19.62 42.52
N LEU A 634 -24.92 20.24 43.12
CA LEU A 634 -24.37 19.84 44.42
C LEU A 634 -25.39 19.99 45.55
N LEU A 635 -26.11 21.10 45.59
CA LEU A 635 -27.11 21.40 46.60
C LEU A 635 -28.29 20.43 46.53
N LEU A 636 -28.87 20.21 45.35
CA LEU A 636 -29.96 19.25 45.14
C LEU A 636 -29.53 17.83 45.47
N TRP A 637 -28.32 17.43 45.06
CA TRP A 637 -27.75 16.12 45.39
C TRP A 637 -27.54 15.93 46.90
N THR A 638 -27.13 16.99 47.60
CA THR A 638 -26.96 16.96 49.06
C THR A 638 -28.31 16.94 49.76
N LEU A 639 -29.25 17.81 49.35
CA LEU A 639 -30.61 17.89 49.92
C LEU A 639 -31.40 16.60 49.74
N SER A 640 -31.26 15.93 48.60
CA SER A 640 -31.91 14.64 48.33
C SER A 640 -31.43 13.54 49.28
N ARG A 641 -30.19 13.64 49.79
CA ARG A 641 -29.61 12.73 50.77
C ARG A 641 -29.91 13.11 52.22
N THR A 642 -30.07 14.40 52.51
CA THR A 642 -30.28 14.88 53.89
C THR A 642 -31.75 14.99 54.30
N ILE A 643 -32.69 15.17 53.36
CA ILE A 643 -34.12 15.32 53.65
C ILE A 643 -34.86 14.03 53.27
N PRO A 644 -35.39 13.26 54.24
CA PRO A 644 -36.18 12.06 53.97
C PRO A 644 -37.43 12.41 53.14
N GLY A 645 -37.66 11.69 52.04
CA GLY A 645 -38.82 11.88 51.16
C GLY A 645 -38.63 12.82 49.97
N LEU A 646 -37.59 13.68 49.94
CA LEU A 646 -37.29 14.52 48.77
C LEU A 646 -36.87 13.69 47.54
N ASN A 647 -36.26 12.52 47.77
CA ASN A 647 -35.94 11.56 46.70
C ASN A 647 -37.17 11.12 45.90
N LEU A 648 -38.37 11.02 46.50
CA LEU A 648 -39.58 10.63 45.78
C LEU A 648 -40.01 11.68 44.74
N LEU A 649 -39.70 12.96 44.95
CA LEU A 649 -40.04 14.05 44.03
C LEU A 649 -39.05 14.22 42.88
N ILE A 650 -37.76 13.91 43.12
CA ILE A 650 -36.68 14.04 42.12
C ILE A 650 -36.60 12.80 41.20
N TYR A 651 -37.06 11.64 41.66
CA TYR A 651 -37.05 10.37 40.91
C TYR A 651 -38.42 9.97 40.32
N LEU A 652 -39.44 10.86 40.35
CA LEU A 652 -40.68 10.64 39.60
C LEU A 652 -40.36 10.66 38.10
N LYS A 653 -40.45 9.47 37.50
CA LYS A 653 -40.34 9.21 36.07
C LYS A 653 -41.66 9.45 35.38
#